data_AF-U9T471-F1
#
_entry.id   AF-U9T471-F1
#
_cell.length_a   1.000
_cell.length_b   1.000
_cell.length_c   1.000
_cell.angle_alpha   90.00
_cell.angle_beta   90.00
_cell.angle_gamma   90.00
#
_symmetry.space_group_name_H-M   'P 1'
#
loop_
_entity.id
_entity.type
_entity.pdbx_description
1 polymer ?
#
loop_
_entity_poly.entity_id
_entity_poly.type
_entity_poly.pdbx_seq_one_letter_code
_entity_poly.pdbx_strand_id
1 'polypeptide(L)'
;MNSNEDWYQSAIFEYKINEITEHFVNKDLIGKGSFSLVYKTKCESLEGIVVAIKEVNIISNDYNSLKTFITELKIYNRINNKRIIQFYGISRNAEKKLYYLVLEYANQGNLREFINEKNRNENDFEWKERVNLATQIAEGLCYLHKLNIAHRDLHTKNILINDGNIKISDFGLSKDLESTMSSGGKFFGVLPFIDPHKLKHRHVSLDKRSDVYSLGMVLWEISSCRKPFHNYKEELNLYLDICQGLKEEFIKGTPEGYINIYANCWQSEPESRPLIDQVHLQLQSISLKPIFEGSNNPISIDTEKEKTPIGIISTPDSPIYDSNLLCKICGMQFKNYYWCHECEAQAFRKNFPNWTSENKELDEIIQSSQLDATRYDKYFEWIDYDRFKKIEFIIQGSYCKIYIATWLDGIREKWDNESRQWLRTGPVQIILREFRSKSTIKNLKLHLEFENAICCYGFTQNPETKCYYMVLKYANCGNFREYLWKNFPCNWLKRLSILQKIVENLNNIHKKNYIHRDLYPGNILIQEDNREDNWEQHNVEVYNSELDSCANLKSPIEQQQYGNLPYVAPEVIVGNGNITSIKSDIYSIGIIMWELASGDEPYSDREIDNEDELILDIINGVRPNDVIGTPKCYYDLMQKCLDADPEKRPTTLELLEELKTFISIPLKKHQFEAANFKRRSQPLGARPNQLSKDNVEIFVESISVIEAYKTCFRFTNKPLQLDFILSEPKNASEKSLYFNDQGLLECQLKRIDL
;
A
#
# COMPACT_ATOMS: atom_id res chain seq x y z
N MET A 1 32.65 -8.43 -15.86
CA MET A 1 33.08 -7.43 -14.85
C MET A 1 31.91 -7.22 -13.89
N ASN A 2 32.16 -7.01 -12.60
CA ASN A 2 31.11 -7.03 -11.58
C ASN A 2 30.39 -5.68 -11.47
N SER A 3 29.06 -5.69 -11.48
CA SER A 3 28.19 -4.50 -11.65
C SER A 3 27.97 -3.63 -10.42
N ASN A 4 28.72 -3.82 -9.33
CA ASN A 4 28.35 -3.28 -8.01
C ASN A 4 29.31 -2.23 -7.41
N GLU A 5 30.39 -1.87 -8.10
CA GLU A 5 31.40 -0.89 -7.59
C GLU A 5 31.70 0.29 -8.53
N ASP A 6 31.17 0.26 -9.76
CA ASP A 6 31.48 1.21 -10.84
C ASP A 6 31.24 2.67 -10.43
N TRP A 7 30.11 2.93 -9.77
CA TRP A 7 29.65 4.26 -9.37
C TRP A 7 30.63 5.03 -8.48
N TYR A 8 31.40 4.34 -7.62
CA TYR A 8 32.33 4.99 -6.70
C TYR A 8 33.59 5.45 -7.44
N GLN A 9 34.01 4.69 -8.47
CA GLN A 9 35.06 5.13 -9.39
C GLN A 9 34.56 6.25 -10.31
N SER A 10 33.33 6.18 -10.83
CA SER A 10 32.69 7.30 -11.55
C SER A 10 32.61 8.57 -10.70
N ALA A 11 32.30 8.48 -9.41
CA ALA A 11 32.28 9.64 -8.52
C ALA A 11 33.64 10.35 -8.44
N ILE A 12 34.73 9.58 -8.38
CA ILE A 12 36.10 10.10 -8.36
C ILE A 12 36.50 10.65 -9.74
N PHE A 13 36.30 9.89 -10.82
CA PHE A 13 36.83 10.23 -12.15
C PHE A 13 35.93 11.19 -12.96
N GLU A 14 34.62 10.96 -12.99
CA GLU A 14 33.67 11.79 -13.75
C GLU A 14 33.32 13.06 -12.97
N TYR A 15 32.98 12.92 -11.68
CA TYR A 15 32.54 14.06 -10.86
C TYR A 15 33.71 14.76 -10.15
N LYS A 16 34.95 14.25 -10.30
CA LYS A 16 36.19 14.83 -9.73
C LYS A 16 36.18 14.94 -8.22
N ILE A 17 35.48 14.04 -7.54
CA ILE A 17 35.35 14.03 -6.09
C ILE A 17 36.61 13.42 -5.47
N ASN A 18 37.15 14.11 -4.47
CA ASN A 18 38.35 13.69 -3.74
C ASN A 18 38.10 12.36 -2.98
N GLU A 19 39.01 11.38 -3.11
CA GLU A 19 38.99 10.17 -2.27
C GLU A 19 39.95 10.35 -1.09
N ILE A 20 39.41 10.22 0.12
CA ILE A 20 40.16 10.26 1.38
C ILE A 20 40.44 8.82 1.79
N THR A 21 41.64 8.35 1.47
CA THR A 21 42.10 6.96 1.62
C THR A 21 42.47 6.57 3.06
N GLU A 22 41.82 7.19 4.04
CA GLU A 22 42.05 6.98 5.47
C GLU A 22 41.05 5.98 6.07
N HIS A 23 41.53 5.12 6.97
CA HIS A 23 40.69 4.19 7.71
C HIS A 23 40.33 4.75 9.08
N PHE A 24 39.14 5.34 9.19
CA PHE A 24 38.60 5.92 10.43
C PHE A 24 38.25 4.85 11.49
N VAL A 25 39.29 4.29 12.14
CA VAL A 25 39.16 3.27 13.20
C VAL A 25 38.64 3.90 14.51
N ASN A 26 39.18 5.05 14.90
CA ASN A 26 38.77 5.78 16.10
C ASN A 26 37.79 6.88 15.71
N LYS A 27 36.52 6.75 16.08
CA LYS A 27 35.47 7.71 15.74
C LYS A 27 34.39 7.79 16.82
N ASP A 28 34.08 8.99 17.28
CA ASP A 28 33.09 9.25 18.34
C ASP A 28 31.71 9.48 17.70
N LEU A 29 30.68 8.75 18.12
CA LEU A 29 29.32 8.96 17.58
C LEU A 29 28.75 10.29 18.10
N ILE A 30 28.50 11.24 17.19
CA ILE A 30 27.95 12.57 17.52
C ILE A 30 26.52 12.78 17.03
N GLY A 31 26.01 11.94 16.13
CA GLY A 31 24.64 12.05 15.62
C GLY A 31 24.10 10.75 15.05
N LYS A 32 22.79 10.55 15.18
CA LYS A 32 22.03 9.46 14.56
C LYS A 32 20.77 10.05 13.92
N GLY A 33 20.75 10.09 12.58
CA GLY A 33 19.56 10.42 11.81
C GLY A 33 18.72 9.18 11.51
N SER A 34 17.65 9.36 10.74
CA SER A 34 16.77 8.26 10.31
C SER A 34 17.47 7.25 9.39
N PHE A 35 18.47 7.70 8.62
CA PHE A 35 19.12 6.92 7.56
C PHE A 35 20.66 6.92 7.62
N SER A 36 21.29 7.59 8.58
CA SER A 36 22.76 7.72 8.67
C SER A 36 23.26 7.88 10.10
N LEU A 37 24.53 7.54 10.32
CA LEU A 37 25.26 7.74 11.57
C LEU A 37 26.38 8.74 11.32
N VAL A 38 26.49 9.76 12.17
CA VAL A 38 27.50 10.83 12.04
C VAL A 38 28.50 10.71 13.19
N TYR A 39 29.78 10.64 12.84
CA TYR A 39 30.86 10.52 13.80
C TYR A 39 31.86 11.68 13.70
N LYS A 40 32.44 12.07 14.82
CA LYS A 40 33.62 12.95 14.91
C LYS A 40 34.88 12.11 14.85
N THR A 41 35.89 12.57 14.11
CA THR A 41 37.22 11.95 14.09
C THR A 41 38.29 12.95 13.67
N LYS A 42 39.57 12.57 13.78
CA LYS A 42 40.72 13.31 13.23
C LYS A 42 41.07 12.68 11.89
N CYS A 43 41.34 13.51 10.89
CA CYS A 43 41.67 13.07 9.52
C CYS A 43 43.13 13.42 9.23
N GLU A 44 44.04 12.46 9.40
CA GLU A 44 45.47 12.66 9.11
C GLU A 44 45.74 12.92 7.62
N SER A 45 44.89 12.40 6.72
CA SER A 45 44.93 12.73 5.29
C SER A 45 44.54 14.18 4.98
N LEU A 46 43.99 14.92 5.94
CA LEU A 46 43.69 16.36 5.85
C LEU A 46 44.47 17.13 6.93
N GLU A 47 45.79 16.89 7.01
CA GLU A 47 46.73 17.55 7.94
C GLU A 47 46.37 17.39 9.44
N GLY A 48 45.52 16.42 9.78
CA GLY A 48 45.07 16.18 11.14
C GLY A 48 43.95 17.10 11.62
N ILE A 49 43.18 17.73 10.73
CA ILE A 49 41.98 18.47 11.13
C ILE A 49 40.90 17.54 11.71
N VAL A 50 40.00 18.10 12.51
CA VAL A 50 38.82 17.39 13.03
C VAL A 50 37.71 17.46 11.98
N VAL A 51 37.14 16.30 11.64
CA VAL A 51 36.09 16.15 10.62
C VAL A 51 34.85 15.46 11.20
N ALA A 52 33.71 15.70 10.55
CA ALA A 52 32.52 14.89 10.70
C ALA A 52 32.44 13.89 9.54
N ILE A 53 32.23 12.61 9.83
CA ILE A 53 32.00 11.56 8.82
C ILE A 53 30.56 11.05 8.91
N LYS A 54 29.78 11.25 7.85
CA LYS A 54 28.40 10.75 7.70
C LYS A 54 28.46 9.38 7.01
N GLU A 55 28.19 8.32 7.77
CA GLU A 55 28.16 6.93 7.32
C GLU A 55 26.86 6.63 6.58
N VAL A 56 26.98 6.13 5.35
CA VAL A 56 25.87 5.79 4.47
C VAL A 56 25.92 4.29 4.15
N ASN A 57 24.85 3.58 4.51
CA ASN A 57 24.72 2.14 4.33
C ASN A 57 24.07 1.84 2.97
N ILE A 58 24.89 1.58 1.94
CA ILE A 58 24.42 1.27 0.58
C ILE A 58 24.23 -0.24 0.47
N ILE A 59 23.02 -0.71 0.81
CA ILE A 59 22.62 -2.11 0.61
C ILE A 59 22.57 -2.40 -0.89
N SER A 60 23.24 -3.48 -1.33
CA SER A 60 23.57 -3.73 -2.74
C SER A 60 22.39 -3.94 -3.72
N ASN A 61 21.15 -3.88 -3.23
CA ASN A 61 19.94 -4.06 -4.01
C ASN A 61 19.04 -2.81 -3.98
N ASP A 62 19.40 -1.76 -3.23
CA ASP A 62 18.65 -0.49 -3.19
C ASP A 62 19.26 0.55 -4.15
N TYR A 63 18.79 0.49 -5.40
CA TYR A 63 19.14 1.43 -6.45
C TYR A 63 18.70 2.88 -6.14
N ASN A 64 17.66 3.06 -5.32
CA ASN A 64 17.12 4.39 -5.00
C ASN A 64 17.99 5.10 -3.96
N SER A 65 18.43 4.42 -2.89
CA SER A 65 19.41 4.99 -1.95
C SER A 65 20.72 5.36 -2.65
N LEU A 66 21.19 4.53 -3.60
CA LEU A 66 22.38 4.83 -4.39
C LEU A 66 22.18 6.06 -5.31
N LYS A 67 21.04 6.15 -6.01
CA LYS A 67 20.66 7.30 -6.86
C LYS A 67 20.58 8.60 -6.04
N THR A 68 20.04 8.54 -4.82
CA THR A 68 19.99 9.67 -3.88
C THR A 68 21.39 10.10 -3.44
N PHE A 69 22.25 9.15 -3.03
CA PHE A 69 23.63 9.43 -2.63
C PHE A 69 24.45 10.08 -3.76
N ILE A 70 24.34 9.57 -4.99
CA ILE A 70 24.98 10.17 -6.18
C ILE A 70 24.44 11.59 -6.46
N THR A 71 23.19 11.89 -6.10
CA THR A 71 22.60 13.23 -6.23
C THR A 71 23.14 14.19 -5.18
N GLU A 72 23.26 13.77 -3.91
CA GLU A 72 23.91 14.53 -2.82
C GLU A 72 25.36 14.89 -3.20
N LEU A 73 26.13 13.92 -3.73
CA LEU A 73 27.50 14.13 -4.22
C LEU A 73 27.60 15.16 -5.36
N LYS A 74 26.67 15.13 -6.34
CA LYS A 74 26.62 16.09 -7.44
C LYS A 74 26.29 17.52 -6.98
N ILE A 75 25.54 17.65 -5.88
CA ILE A 75 25.22 18.95 -5.26
C ILE A 75 26.43 19.49 -4.50
N TYR A 76 27.13 18.68 -3.70
CA TYR A 76 28.37 19.09 -3.02
C TYR A 76 29.44 19.60 -4.00
N ASN A 77 29.57 19.00 -5.18
CA ASN A 77 30.51 19.42 -6.21
C ASN A 77 30.20 20.81 -6.85
N ARG A 78 28.99 21.35 -6.62
CA ARG A 78 28.56 22.66 -7.14
C ARG A 78 28.56 23.78 -6.09
N ILE A 79 28.76 23.47 -4.82
CA ILE A 79 28.58 24.42 -3.71
C ILE A 79 29.87 24.64 -2.92
N ASN A 80 30.22 25.91 -2.73
CA ASN A 80 31.31 26.38 -1.88
C ASN A 80 30.96 27.79 -1.37
N ASN A 81 30.58 27.89 -0.10
CA ASN A 81 30.22 29.14 0.55
C ASN A 81 30.38 28.98 2.08
N LYS A 82 30.86 30.03 2.76
CA LYS A 82 31.03 30.10 4.23
C LYS A 82 29.79 29.69 5.06
N ARG A 83 28.57 29.77 4.49
CA ARG A 83 27.28 29.43 5.13
C ARG A 83 26.80 28.02 4.87
N ILE A 84 27.55 27.25 4.09
CA ILE A 84 27.30 25.85 3.78
C ILE A 84 28.39 25.03 4.49
N ILE A 85 28.06 23.81 4.92
CA ILE A 85 29.05 22.88 5.48
C ILE A 85 30.09 22.52 4.41
N GLN A 86 31.39 22.62 4.73
CA GLN A 86 32.42 22.25 3.77
C GLN A 86 32.46 20.72 3.58
N PHE A 87 32.47 20.29 2.32
CA PHE A 87 32.72 18.90 1.92
C PHE A 87 34.18 18.74 1.51
N TYR A 88 34.85 17.69 2.00
CA TYR A 88 36.27 17.42 1.73
C TYR A 88 36.50 16.24 0.77
N GLY A 89 35.52 15.33 0.63
CA GLY A 89 35.62 14.14 -0.21
C GLY A 89 34.80 12.97 0.31
N ILE A 90 34.94 11.83 -0.39
CA ILE A 90 34.37 10.54 0.01
C ILE A 90 35.45 9.60 0.55
N SER A 91 35.03 8.65 1.38
CA SER A 91 35.87 7.54 1.83
C SER A 91 35.03 6.26 1.91
N ARG A 92 35.68 5.09 2.07
CA ARG A 92 35.02 3.79 2.18
C ARG A 92 35.78 2.82 3.08
N ASN A 93 35.04 1.95 3.76
CA ASN A 93 35.59 0.71 4.30
C ASN A 93 35.11 -0.45 3.41
N ALA A 94 35.99 -0.94 2.55
CA ALA A 94 35.68 -1.97 1.56
C ALA A 94 35.29 -3.32 2.19
N GLU A 95 35.93 -3.71 3.30
CA GLU A 95 35.65 -4.96 4.03
C GLU A 95 34.20 -5.00 4.55
N LYS A 96 33.73 -3.88 5.09
CA LYS A 96 32.38 -3.72 5.67
C LYS A 96 31.34 -3.18 4.69
N LYS A 97 31.76 -2.82 3.46
CA LYS A 97 30.94 -2.16 2.42
C LYS A 97 30.26 -0.87 2.88
N LEU A 98 30.93 -0.11 3.76
CA LEU A 98 30.45 1.17 4.28
C LEU A 98 31.08 2.33 3.51
N TYR A 99 30.29 3.37 3.25
CA TYR A 99 30.70 4.58 2.54
C TYR A 99 30.53 5.81 3.44
N TYR A 100 31.39 6.80 3.26
CA TYR A 100 31.47 7.99 4.10
C TYR A 100 31.51 9.27 3.26
N LEU A 101 30.70 10.26 3.66
CA LEU A 101 30.94 11.67 3.30
C LEU A 101 31.85 12.27 4.38
N VAL A 102 32.95 12.91 3.98
CA VAL A 102 33.85 13.62 4.91
C VAL A 102 33.55 15.12 4.84
N LEU A 103 33.14 15.68 5.99
CA LEU A 103 32.58 17.01 6.14
C LEU A 103 33.32 17.79 7.24
N GLU A 104 33.19 19.12 7.19
CA GLU A 104 33.56 20.02 8.28
C GLU A 104 32.89 19.62 9.60
N TYR A 105 33.67 19.58 10.68
CA TYR A 105 33.13 19.41 12.02
C TYR A 105 32.68 20.77 12.58
N ALA A 106 31.36 20.95 12.66
CA ALA A 106 30.76 22.11 13.31
C ALA A 106 30.83 21.98 14.84
N ASN A 107 31.61 22.83 15.50
CA ASN A 107 32.02 22.65 16.89
C ASN A 107 30.93 22.90 17.95
N GLN A 108 29.82 23.56 17.59
CA GLN A 108 28.70 23.88 18.47
C GLN A 108 27.41 23.10 18.13
N GLY A 109 27.52 21.96 17.43
CA GLY A 109 26.40 21.07 17.16
C GLY A 109 25.38 21.65 16.17
N ASN A 110 24.09 21.28 16.32
CA ASN A 110 23.01 21.82 15.49
C ASN A 110 22.27 22.98 16.18
N LEU A 111 21.60 23.80 15.36
CA LEU A 111 20.92 25.02 15.81
C LEU A 111 19.79 24.72 16.82
N ARG A 112 19.15 23.54 16.78
CA ARG A 112 18.14 23.17 17.79
C ARG A 112 18.77 22.91 19.16
N GLU A 113 19.94 22.30 19.21
CA GLU A 113 20.73 22.14 20.44
C GLU A 113 21.27 23.48 20.92
N PHE A 114 21.87 24.29 20.03
CA PHE A 114 22.37 25.62 20.38
C PHE A 114 21.28 26.52 20.97
N ILE A 115 20.08 26.57 20.38
CA ILE A 115 18.93 27.30 20.93
C ILE A 115 18.51 26.74 22.30
N ASN A 116 18.57 25.42 22.52
CA ASN A 116 18.25 24.81 23.82
C ASN A 116 19.24 25.21 24.91
N GLU A 117 20.54 25.26 24.61
CA GLU A 117 21.58 25.68 25.55
C GLU A 117 21.44 27.18 25.86
N LYS A 118 21.36 28.00 24.81
CA LYS A 118 21.12 29.45 24.91
C LYS A 118 19.85 29.83 25.69
N ASN A 119 18.78 29.03 25.61
CA ASN A 119 17.54 29.28 26.35
C ASN A 119 17.57 28.77 27.81
N ARG A 120 18.52 27.92 28.21
CA ARG A 120 18.69 27.50 29.62
C ARG A 120 19.45 28.54 30.45
N ASN A 121 20.34 29.29 29.81
CA ASN A 121 21.09 30.37 30.42
C ASN A 121 20.26 31.66 30.31
N GLU A 122 19.41 31.94 31.30
CA GLU A 122 18.51 33.11 31.25
C GLU A 122 19.29 34.40 30.94
N ASN A 123 18.81 35.13 29.92
CA ASN A 123 19.40 36.33 29.29
C ASN A 123 20.50 36.11 28.23
N ASP A 124 20.98 34.90 27.96
CA ASP A 124 22.10 34.66 27.01
C ASP A 124 21.71 34.65 25.52
N PHE A 125 20.43 34.84 25.15
CA PHE A 125 20.00 34.80 23.73
C PHE A 125 19.27 36.07 23.27
N GLU A 126 20.04 37.15 23.11
CA GLU A 126 19.54 38.46 22.70
C GLU A 126 18.96 38.48 21.27
N TRP A 127 18.05 39.44 21.01
CA TRP A 127 17.49 39.67 19.68
C TRP A 127 18.51 39.98 18.59
N LYS A 128 19.65 40.60 18.95
CA LYS A 128 20.77 40.84 18.03
C LYS A 128 21.41 39.54 17.54
N GLU A 129 21.54 38.53 18.41
CA GLU A 129 22.08 37.22 18.05
C GLU A 129 21.07 36.42 17.21
N ARG A 130 19.78 36.42 17.61
CA ARG A 130 18.68 35.80 16.86
C ARG A 130 18.58 36.31 15.42
N VAL A 131 18.65 37.63 15.24
CA VAL A 131 18.64 38.27 13.91
C VAL A 131 19.91 37.98 13.13
N ASN A 132 21.08 37.95 13.77
CA ASN A 132 22.34 37.57 13.11
C ASN A 132 22.25 36.13 12.53
N LEU A 133 21.84 35.15 13.34
CA LEU A 133 21.66 33.76 12.89
C LEU A 133 20.66 33.66 11.73
N ALA A 134 19.49 34.29 11.87
CA ALA A 134 18.47 34.38 10.82
C ALA A 134 19.03 34.96 9.51
N THR A 135 19.77 36.07 9.60
CA THR A 135 20.38 36.75 8.44
C THR A 135 21.39 35.85 7.73
N GLN A 136 22.19 35.10 8.48
CA GLN A 136 23.17 34.15 7.93
C GLN A 136 22.51 32.92 7.27
N ILE A 137 21.39 32.42 7.80
CA ILE A 137 20.64 31.31 7.18
C ILE A 137 20.05 31.79 5.84
N ALA A 138 19.46 33.00 5.82
CA ALA A 138 19.01 33.62 4.57
C ALA A 138 20.17 33.86 3.59
N GLU A 139 21.36 34.27 4.06
CA GLU A 139 22.58 34.40 3.23
C GLU A 139 22.96 33.08 2.54
N GLY A 140 22.86 31.95 3.25
CA GLY A 140 23.12 30.61 2.72
C GLY A 140 22.06 30.15 1.70
N LEU A 141 20.78 30.39 1.97
CA LEU A 141 19.70 30.06 1.03
C LEU A 141 19.74 30.93 -0.23
N CYS A 142 20.02 32.24 -0.10
CA CYS A 142 20.28 33.13 -1.24
C CYS A 142 21.36 32.58 -2.17
N TYR A 143 22.41 31.96 -1.63
CA TYR A 143 23.46 31.34 -2.42
C TYR A 143 22.98 30.08 -3.16
N LEU A 144 22.30 29.15 -2.47
CA LEU A 144 21.75 27.93 -3.09
C LEU A 144 20.73 28.25 -4.19
N HIS A 145 19.81 29.19 -3.93
CA HIS A 145 18.76 29.58 -4.87
C HIS A 145 19.30 30.28 -6.12
N LYS A 146 20.46 30.96 -6.02
CA LYS A 146 21.18 31.55 -7.17
C LYS A 146 21.91 30.50 -8.01
N LEU A 147 22.26 29.34 -7.44
CA LEU A 147 22.77 28.16 -8.17
C LEU A 147 21.65 27.23 -8.68
N ASN A 148 20.40 27.68 -8.60
CA ASN A 148 19.17 26.95 -8.93
C ASN A 148 18.93 25.65 -8.13
N ILE A 149 19.54 25.55 -6.94
CA ILE A 149 19.37 24.44 -6.00
C ILE A 149 18.28 24.79 -4.97
N ALA A 150 17.35 23.87 -4.73
CA ALA A 150 16.44 23.91 -3.59
C ALA A 150 16.87 22.88 -2.52
N HIS A 151 16.83 23.26 -1.24
CA HIS A 151 17.30 22.43 -0.13
C HIS A 151 16.34 21.29 0.19
N ARG A 152 15.03 21.57 0.16
CA ARG A 152 13.88 20.66 0.33
C ARG A 152 13.70 20.01 1.70
N ASP A 153 14.75 19.94 2.53
CA ASP A 153 14.68 19.53 3.94
C ASP A 153 15.43 20.52 4.86
N LEU A 154 14.97 21.77 4.91
CA LEU A 154 15.57 22.80 5.77
C LEU A 154 14.89 22.81 7.14
N HIS A 155 15.61 22.41 8.18
CA HIS A 155 15.15 22.53 9.57
C HIS A 155 16.31 22.74 10.52
N THR A 156 16.06 23.16 11.76
CA THR A 156 17.10 23.53 12.75
C THR A 156 18.11 22.42 13.10
N LYS A 157 17.79 21.13 12.88
CA LYS A 157 18.78 20.04 13.00
C LYS A 157 19.75 19.92 11.80
N ASN A 158 19.38 20.44 10.63
CA ASN A 158 20.19 20.45 9.39
C ASN A 158 20.97 21.77 9.23
N ILE A 159 20.84 22.69 10.20
CA ILE A 159 21.64 23.92 10.30
C ILE A 159 22.58 23.72 11.47
N LEU A 160 23.88 23.66 11.20
CA LEU A 160 24.94 23.47 12.19
C LEU A 160 25.55 24.82 12.60
N ILE A 161 26.18 24.88 13.77
CA ILE A 161 26.89 26.06 14.27
C ILE A 161 28.38 25.75 14.40
N ASN A 162 29.22 26.56 13.76
CA ASN A 162 30.68 26.50 13.87
C ASN A 162 31.21 27.90 14.18
N ASP A 163 31.87 28.09 15.33
CA ASP A 163 32.39 29.38 15.83
C ASP A 163 31.40 30.56 15.67
N GLY A 164 30.17 30.39 16.17
CA GLY A 164 29.09 31.38 16.11
C GLY A 164 28.54 31.69 14.71
N ASN A 165 28.95 30.92 13.68
CA ASN A 165 28.50 31.06 12.30
C ASN A 165 27.65 29.85 11.90
N ILE A 166 26.60 30.07 11.09
CA ILE A 166 25.73 28.97 10.62
C ILE A 166 26.34 28.23 9.44
N LYS A 167 26.04 26.93 9.36
CA LYS A 167 26.42 26.00 8.30
C LYS A 167 25.22 25.14 7.89
N ILE A 168 24.60 25.43 6.75
CA ILE A 168 23.54 24.59 6.18
C ILE A 168 24.15 23.25 5.72
N SER A 169 23.49 22.14 6.05
CA SER A 169 23.99 20.77 5.94
C SER A 169 22.87 19.79 5.54
N ASP A 170 23.26 18.57 5.19
CA ASP A 170 22.43 17.46 4.70
C ASP A 170 21.67 17.74 3.39
N PHE A 171 22.41 17.66 2.29
CA PHE A 171 21.89 17.83 0.93
C PHE A 171 21.27 16.54 0.35
N GLY A 172 21.05 15.51 1.17
CA GLY A 172 20.50 14.21 0.75
C GLY A 172 19.12 14.28 0.08
N LEU A 173 18.38 15.36 0.30
CA LEU A 173 17.03 15.59 -0.23
C LEU A 173 16.96 16.79 -1.19
N SER A 174 18.05 17.53 -1.35
CA SER A 174 18.12 18.71 -2.20
C SER A 174 18.01 18.38 -3.70
N LYS A 175 17.61 19.36 -4.52
CA LYS A 175 17.47 19.17 -5.98
C LYS A 175 17.99 20.37 -6.77
N ASP A 176 18.73 20.07 -7.83
CA ASP A 176 19.02 21.00 -8.93
C ASP A 176 17.79 21.11 -9.85
N LEU A 177 17.20 22.30 -9.94
CA LEU A 177 15.91 22.50 -10.62
C LEU A 177 16.00 22.52 -12.16
N GLU A 178 17.22 22.56 -12.72
CA GLU A 178 17.48 22.34 -14.15
C GLU A 178 17.59 20.86 -14.53
N SER A 179 17.66 19.94 -13.55
CA SER A 179 17.81 18.52 -13.83
C SER A 179 16.49 17.85 -14.27
N THR A 180 16.54 17.15 -15.41
CA THR A 180 15.40 16.39 -15.99
C THR A 180 15.00 15.14 -15.20
N MET A 181 15.62 14.89 -14.05
CA MET A 181 15.32 13.73 -13.22
C MET A 181 13.99 13.92 -12.50
N SER A 182 13.09 12.93 -12.63
CA SER A 182 11.79 12.93 -11.96
C SER A 182 11.93 13.07 -10.44
N SER A 183 11.06 13.89 -9.85
CA SER A 183 10.99 14.07 -8.40
C SER A 183 10.24 12.89 -7.79
N GLY A 184 10.92 12.04 -7.03
CA GLY A 184 10.27 10.97 -6.28
C GLY A 184 9.18 11.54 -5.35
N GLY A 185 8.03 10.87 -5.33
CA GLY A 185 6.78 11.32 -4.70
C GLY A 185 6.79 11.27 -3.17
N LYS A 186 7.70 10.48 -2.56
CA LYS A 186 7.92 10.36 -1.11
C LYS A 186 7.79 11.70 -0.37
N PHE A 187 7.07 11.68 0.75
CA PHE A 187 7.20 12.72 1.75
C PHE A 187 8.58 12.62 2.41
N PHE A 188 9.35 13.69 2.26
CA PHE A 188 10.69 13.83 2.80
C PHE A 188 10.75 15.10 3.64
N GLY A 189 11.33 14.99 4.83
CA GLY A 189 11.60 16.08 5.75
C GLY A 189 10.83 15.99 7.08
N VAL A 190 11.09 16.93 7.99
CA VAL A 190 10.45 16.98 9.31
C VAL A 190 9.15 17.78 9.24
N LEU A 191 8.01 17.12 9.53
CA LEU A 191 6.65 17.59 9.22
C LEU A 191 6.37 19.10 9.40
N PRO A 192 6.62 19.74 10.57
CA PRO A 192 6.41 21.17 10.75
C PRO A 192 7.07 22.09 9.72
N PHE A 193 8.16 21.65 9.06
CA PHE A 193 8.94 22.43 8.10
C PHE A 193 8.58 22.11 6.65
N ILE A 194 7.74 21.10 6.40
CA ILE A 194 7.32 20.71 5.05
C ILE A 194 6.28 21.70 4.53
N ASP A 195 6.46 22.13 3.28
CA ASP A 195 5.56 23.02 2.57
C ASP A 195 4.10 22.52 2.58
N PRO A 196 3.13 23.25 3.15
CA PRO A 196 1.72 22.83 3.21
C PRO A 196 1.09 22.66 1.83
N HIS A 197 1.61 23.33 0.79
CA HIS A 197 1.19 23.09 -0.58
C HIS A 197 1.66 21.73 -1.12
N LYS A 198 2.82 21.21 -0.66
CA LYS A 198 3.24 19.82 -0.93
C LYS A 198 2.40 18.81 -0.13
N LEU A 199 2.03 19.14 1.12
CA LEU A 199 1.13 18.30 1.92
C LEU A 199 -0.25 18.16 1.26
N LYS A 200 -0.84 19.28 0.78
CA LYS A 200 -2.09 19.29 0.00
C LYS A 200 -1.95 18.59 -1.37
N HIS A 201 -0.92 18.94 -2.15
CA HIS A 201 -0.80 18.58 -3.57
C HIS A 201 0.41 17.67 -3.82
N ARG A 202 0.24 16.37 -3.52
CA ARG A 202 1.32 15.37 -3.50
C ARG A 202 2.20 15.31 -4.75
N HIS A 203 1.67 15.57 -5.95
CA HIS A 203 2.44 15.51 -7.21
C HIS A 203 3.30 16.75 -7.48
N VAL A 204 3.13 17.84 -6.71
CA VAL A 204 3.95 19.05 -6.83
C VAL A 204 5.39 18.75 -6.35
N SER A 205 6.37 19.30 -7.06
CA SER A 205 7.78 19.26 -6.63
C SER A 205 8.06 20.40 -5.66
N LEU A 206 8.72 20.08 -4.53
CA LEU A 206 9.26 21.10 -3.61
C LEU A 206 10.29 21.96 -4.35
N ASP A 207 10.20 23.28 -4.20
CA ASP A 207 10.98 24.28 -4.93
C ASP A 207 11.66 25.30 -4.00
N LYS A 208 12.12 26.43 -4.55
CA LYS A 208 12.71 27.53 -3.77
C LYS A 208 11.72 28.17 -2.78
N ARG A 209 10.42 28.20 -3.08
CA ARG A 209 9.38 28.73 -2.18
C ARG A 209 9.02 27.73 -1.08
N SER A 210 9.22 26.43 -1.31
CA SER A 210 9.18 25.44 -0.24
C SER A 210 10.28 25.70 0.80
N ASP A 211 11.52 25.96 0.37
CA ASP A 211 12.61 26.35 1.30
C ASP A 211 12.28 27.63 2.09
N VAL A 212 11.56 28.58 1.48
CA VAL A 212 11.11 29.81 2.17
C VAL A 212 10.05 29.50 3.24
N TYR A 213 9.14 28.55 3.01
CA TYR A 213 8.22 28.08 4.06
C TYR A 213 9.00 27.47 5.23
N SER A 214 9.92 26.55 4.93
CA SER A 214 10.78 25.90 5.91
C SER A 214 11.63 26.92 6.70
N LEU A 215 12.13 27.97 6.03
CA LEU A 215 12.81 29.10 6.67
C LEU A 215 11.88 29.84 7.63
N GLY A 216 10.63 30.11 7.26
CA GLY A 216 9.64 30.72 8.16
C GLY A 216 9.48 29.95 9.48
N MET A 217 9.45 28.62 9.38
CA MET A 217 9.37 27.74 10.55
C MET A 217 10.67 27.71 11.38
N VAL A 218 11.85 27.78 10.74
CA VAL A 218 13.15 27.96 11.41
C VAL A 218 13.24 29.32 12.13
N LEU A 219 12.77 30.41 11.50
CA LEU A 219 12.73 31.74 12.11
C LEU A 219 11.79 31.77 13.32
N TRP A 220 10.63 31.12 13.23
CA TRP A 220 9.75 30.95 14.39
C TRP A 220 10.38 30.13 15.51
N GLU A 221 11.16 29.09 15.19
CA GLU A 221 11.87 28.30 16.20
C GLU A 221 12.98 29.10 16.90
N ILE A 222 13.67 29.99 16.18
CA ILE A 222 14.61 30.97 16.74
C ILE A 222 13.90 32.00 17.64
N SER A 223 12.68 32.43 17.27
CA SER A 223 11.93 33.42 18.04
C SER A 223 11.31 32.84 19.31
N SER A 224 10.68 31.67 19.20
CA SER A 224 10.00 30.97 20.29
C SER A 224 10.94 30.26 21.24
N CYS A 225 12.11 29.83 20.74
CA CYS A 225 13.01 28.89 21.40
C CYS A 225 12.37 27.51 21.70
N ARG A 226 11.19 27.20 21.15
CA ARG A 226 10.42 25.93 21.34
C ARG A 226 10.40 25.11 20.04
N LYS A 227 10.21 23.78 20.12
CA LYS A 227 9.91 22.97 18.91
C LYS A 227 8.60 23.49 18.31
N PRO A 228 8.50 23.71 16.98
CA PRO A 228 7.23 23.96 16.32
C PRO A 228 6.19 22.91 16.70
N PHE A 229 5.01 23.40 17.08
CA PHE A 229 3.83 22.62 17.46
C PHE A 229 4.09 21.63 18.62
N HIS A 230 4.97 21.97 19.56
CA HIS A 230 5.34 21.11 20.72
C HIS A 230 4.17 20.60 21.58
N ASN A 231 3.01 21.27 21.53
CA ASN A 231 1.78 20.82 22.21
C ASN A 231 1.09 19.63 21.51
N TYR A 232 1.35 19.39 20.22
CA TYR A 232 0.81 18.25 19.48
C TYR A 232 1.57 16.97 19.87
N LYS A 233 0.82 16.01 20.44
CA LYS A 233 1.33 14.68 20.82
C LYS A 233 1.37 13.70 19.64
N GLU A 234 0.58 13.97 18.61
CA GLU A 234 0.36 13.09 17.45
C GLU A 234 0.69 13.88 16.18
N GLU A 235 1.67 13.41 15.41
CA GLU A 235 2.12 14.10 14.19
C GLU A 235 1.05 14.06 13.07
N LEU A 236 0.12 13.10 13.12
CA LEU A 236 -1.01 13.04 12.18
C LEU A 236 -1.98 14.22 12.32
N ASN A 237 -2.45 14.51 13.55
CA ASN A 237 -3.37 15.63 13.78
C ASN A 237 -2.70 16.95 13.36
N LEU A 238 -1.39 17.06 13.61
CA LEU A 238 -0.60 18.19 13.15
C LEU A 238 -0.55 18.30 11.61
N TYR A 239 -0.35 17.19 10.89
CA TYR A 239 -0.40 17.17 9.42
C TYR A 239 -1.77 17.63 8.89
N LEU A 240 -2.86 17.10 9.47
CA LEU A 240 -4.22 17.43 9.05
C LEU A 240 -4.55 18.91 9.32
N ASP A 241 -4.13 19.44 10.46
CA ASP A 241 -4.36 20.83 10.84
C ASP A 241 -3.51 21.79 10.00
N ILE A 242 -2.23 21.48 9.73
CA ILE A 242 -1.38 22.26 8.81
C ILE A 242 -2.01 22.31 7.40
N CYS A 243 -2.53 21.19 6.89
CA CYS A 243 -3.26 21.14 5.62
C CYS A 243 -4.51 22.03 5.60
N GLN A 244 -5.20 22.14 6.74
CA GLN A 244 -6.36 23.04 6.93
C GLN A 244 -5.96 24.51 7.17
N GLY A 245 -4.67 24.81 7.32
CA GLY A 245 -4.13 26.17 7.45
C GLY A 245 -3.69 26.56 8.86
N LEU A 246 -3.52 25.61 9.78
CA LEU A 246 -2.90 25.83 11.09
C LEU A 246 -1.53 26.52 10.92
N LYS A 247 -1.29 27.51 11.77
CA LYS A 247 -0.02 28.22 11.93
C LYS A 247 0.31 28.27 13.42
N GLU A 248 1.59 28.34 13.75
CA GLU A 248 2.04 28.53 15.13
C GLU A 248 1.66 29.92 15.67
N GLU A 249 1.58 30.04 16.99
CA GLU A 249 1.20 31.28 17.65
C GLU A 249 2.28 32.36 17.54
N PHE A 250 1.88 33.63 17.52
CA PHE A 250 2.82 34.75 17.57
C PHE A 250 3.45 34.87 18.97
N ILE A 251 4.79 34.89 19.02
CA ILE A 251 5.54 34.85 20.27
C ILE A 251 5.63 36.24 20.89
N LYS A 252 4.92 36.44 22.00
CA LYS A 252 5.07 37.62 22.88
C LYS A 252 6.55 37.84 23.22
N GLY A 253 7.07 39.01 22.87
CA GLY A 253 8.50 39.36 23.00
C GLY A 253 9.32 39.30 21.70
N THR A 254 8.75 38.83 20.58
CA THR A 254 9.40 38.85 19.25
C THR A 254 9.10 40.11 18.46
N PRO A 255 10.08 40.96 18.09
CA PRO A 255 9.84 42.23 17.41
C PRO A 255 8.92 42.13 16.19
N GLU A 256 8.05 43.12 16.03
CA GLU A 256 7.00 43.15 14.99
C GLU A 256 7.54 42.88 13.57
N GLY A 257 8.67 43.50 13.21
CA GLY A 257 9.33 43.26 11.92
C GLY A 257 9.76 41.80 11.73
N TYR A 258 10.12 41.09 12.80
CA TYR A 258 10.52 39.69 12.77
C TYR A 258 9.30 38.76 12.65
N ILE A 259 8.20 39.09 13.35
CA ILE A 259 6.89 38.44 13.16
C ILE A 259 6.48 38.53 11.69
N ASN A 260 6.50 39.73 11.11
CA ASN A 260 6.11 39.97 9.73
C ASN A 260 6.97 39.19 8.72
N ILE A 261 8.27 39.03 8.97
CA ILE A 261 9.15 38.23 8.11
C ILE A 261 8.75 36.75 8.13
N TYR A 262 8.70 36.10 9.30
CA TYR A 262 8.35 34.67 9.33
C TYR A 262 6.88 34.43 8.92
N ALA A 263 5.97 35.34 9.25
CA ALA A 263 4.57 35.26 8.88
C ALA A 263 4.33 35.34 7.37
N ASN A 264 5.17 36.09 6.63
CA ASN A 264 5.15 36.12 5.17
C ASN A 264 5.85 34.90 4.55
N CYS A 265 6.89 34.37 5.21
CA CYS A 265 7.58 33.16 4.76
C CYS A 265 6.67 31.91 4.85
N TRP A 266 5.94 31.72 5.95
CA TRP A 266 5.15 30.51 6.20
C TRP A 266 3.72 30.52 5.60
N GLN A 267 3.48 31.27 4.53
CA GLN A 267 2.15 31.34 3.92
C GLN A 267 1.79 30.02 3.21
N SER A 268 0.50 29.65 3.26
CA SER A 268 0.04 28.35 2.77
C SER A 268 0.28 28.16 1.27
N GLU A 269 0.07 29.22 0.48
CA GLU A 269 0.21 29.19 -0.97
C GLU A 269 1.61 29.70 -1.40
N PRO A 270 2.38 28.98 -2.23
CA PRO A 270 3.77 29.33 -2.54
C PRO A 270 3.94 30.68 -3.26
N GLU A 271 2.96 31.09 -4.07
CA GLU A 271 2.93 32.39 -4.75
C GLU A 271 2.86 33.57 -3.76
N SER A 272 2.33 33.36 -2.55
CA SER A 272 2.20 34.39 -1.51
C SER A 272 3.46 34.57 -0.65
N ARG A 273 4.54 33.82 -0.92
CA ARG A 273 5.79 33.87 -0.16
C ARG A 273 6.80 34.82 -0.82
N PRO A 274 7.57 35.58 -0.04
CA PRO A 274 8.63 36.46 -0.55
C PRO A 274 9.77 35.65 -1.20
N LEU A 275 10.50 36.29 -2.11
CA LEU A 275 11.76 35.74 -2.62
C LEU A 275 12.84 35.80 -1.53
N ILE A 276 13.77 34.83 -1.51
CA ILE A 276 14.78 34.73 -0.45
C ILE A 276 15.66 35.99 -0.31
N ASP A 277 15.98 36.67 -1.42
CA ASP A 277 16.73 37.93 -1.40
C ASP A 277 15.93 39.07 -0.70
N GLN A 278 14.60 39.06 -0.79
CA GLN A 278 13.75 40.02 -0.08
C GLN A 278 13.77 39.72 1.44
N VAL A 279 13.69 38.45 1.83
CA VAL A 279 13.78 38.01 3.24
C VAL A 279 15.14 38.41 3.84
N HIS A 280 16.23 38.19 3.10
CA HIS A 280 17.58 38.57 3.54
C HIS A 280 17.72 40.09 3.74
N LEU A 281 17.22 40.91 2.82
CA LEU A 281 17.21 42.37 2.95
C LEU A 281 16.34 42.87 4.11
N GLN A 282 15.19 42.23 4.36
CA GLN A 282 14.32 42.55 5.49
C GLN A 282 14.99 42.25 6.83
N LEU A 283 15.69 41.11 6.94
CA LEU A 283 16.45 40.73 8.14
C LEU A 283 17.63 41.69 8.40
N GLN A 284 18.33 42.13 7.35
CA GLN A 284 19.42 43.12 7.48
C GLN A 284 18.97 44.51 7.96
N SER A 285 17.70 44.90 7.71
CA SER A 285 17.17 46.25 7.95
C SER A 285 16.17 46.34 9.12
N ILE A 286 16.10 45.28 9.93
CA ILE A 286 15.04 45.06 10.91
C ILE A 286 15.11 45.99 12.15
N SER A 287 13.94 46.38 12.68
CA SER A 287 13.82 47.20 13.90
C SER A 287 13.29 46.39 15.09
N LEU A 288 13.96 46.51 16.24
CA LEU A 288 13.78 45.61 17.40
C LEU A 288 12.81 46.17 18.46
N LYS A 289 11.60 46.62 18.08
CA LYS A 289 10.62 47.22 19.00
C LYS A 289 9.57 46.20 19.53
N PRO A 290 9.02 46.37 20.76
CA PRO A 290 8.06 45.42 21.38
C PRO A 290 6.60 45.48 20.87
N ILE A 291 5.72 44.64 21.43
CA ILE A 291 4.60 43.96 20.75
C ILE A 291 3.26 44.00 21.52
N PHE A 292 2.14 43.71 20.84
CA PHE A 292 0.77 43.65 21.38
C PHE A 292 0.19 42.21 21.50
N GLU A 293 -0.96 42.05 22.17
CA GLU A 293 -1.55 40.75 22.57
C GLU A 293 -2.98 40.53 22.01
N GLY A 294 -3.45 39.27 21.90
CA GLY A 294 -4.84 38.94 21.54
C GLY A 294 -5.04 37.42 21.29
N SER A 295 -6.23 36.86 21.60
CA SER A 295 -6.45 35.40 21.60
C SER A 295 -7.93 34.94 21.49
N ASN A 296 -8.11 33.62 21.35
CA ASN A 296 -9.28 32.77 21.64
C ASN A 296 -10.35 32.47 20.56
N ASN A 297 -11.13 31.42 20.85
CA ASN A 297 -11.67 30.42 19.89
C ASN A 297 -13.19 30.12 20.15
N PRO A 298 -13.85 28.97 19.82
CA PRO A 298 -15.25 28.98 19.34
C PRO A 298 -16.28 28.32 20.30
N ILE A 299 -17.57 28.25 19.90
CA ILE A 299 -18.68 27.57 20.60
C ILE A 299 -19.59 26.78 19.60
N SER A 300 -20.28 25.74 20.09
CA SER A 300 -20.93 24.61 19.36
C SER A 300 -22.45 24.43 19.68
N ILE A 301 -22.98 23.19 19.75
CA ILE A 301 -24.30 22.70 20.30
C ILE A 301 -25.48 22.70 19.28
N ASP A 302 -26.14 21.58 18.82
CA ASP A 302 -26.85 20.39 19.42
C ASP A 302 -28.40 20.59 19.47
N THR A 303 -29.40 19.66 19.50
CA THR A 303 -29.68 18.18 19.67
C THR A 303 -31.20 17.94 19.29
N GLU A 304 -31.92 16.79 19.16
CA GLU A 304 -31.75 15.30 19.00
C GLU A 304 -33.11 14.56 18.73
N LYS A 305 -33.11 13.25 18.32
CA LYS A 305 -34.10 12.14 18.66
C LYS A 305 -35.57 12.18 18.08
N GLU A 306 -36.43 11.12 18.00
CA GLU A 306 -36.44 9.67 18.38
C GLU A 306 -37.55 8.74 17.71
N LYS A 307 -37.28 7.40 17.58
CA LYS A 307 -38.13 6.15 17.72
C LYS A 307 -39.43 5.78 16.90
N THR A 308 -39.34 4.76 16.00
CA THR A 308 -39.84 3.31 16.03
C THR A 308 -41.24 2.86 16.57
N PRO A 309 -41.77 1.57 16.47
CA PRO A 309 -41.45 0.32 15.69
C PRO A 309 -42.67 -0.60 15.20
N ILE A 310 -42.37 -1.84 14.72
CA ILE A 310 -43.13 -3.17 14.74
C ILE A 310 -43.97 -3.66 13.51
N GLY A 311 -43.70 -4.90 13.03
CA GLY A 311 -44.61 -5.78 12.20
C GLY A 311 -43.91 -7.03 11.59
N ILE A 312 -44.53 -8.24 11.56
CA ILE A 312 -43.92 -9.56 11.14
C ILE A 312 -44.97 -10.54 10.52
N ILE A 313 -44.61 -11.46 9.58
CA ILE A 313 -45.08 -12.89 9.37
C ILE A 313 -44.50 -13.52 8.05
N SER A 314 -44.63 -14.85 7.80
CA SER A 314 -43.65 -15.69 7.05
C SER A 314 -44.18 -16.86 6.16
N THR A 315 -43.34 -17.35 5.20
CA THR A 315 -43.21 -18.75 4.64
C THR A 315 -44.38 -19.44 3.85
N PRO A 316 -44.21 -20.60 3.13
CA PRO A 316 -43.07 -21.29 2.43
C PRO A 316 -43.46 -21.65 0.93
N ASP A 317 -43.12 -22.71 0.15
CA ASP A 317 -42.24 -23.93 0.16
C ASP A 317 -42.03 -24.54 -1.28
N SER A 318 -41.05 -25.46 -1.48
CA SER A 318 -40.95 -26.56 -2.50
C SER A 318 -40.93 -26.25 -4.03
N PRO A 319 -40.64 -27.21 -4.98
CA PRO A 319 -40.43 -28.69 -4.90
C PRO A 319 -38.98 -29.17 -5.24
N ILE A 320 -38.45 -30.27 -4.70
CA ILE A 320 -38.62 -31.72 -5.03
C ILE A 320 -38.23 -32.12 -6.47
N TYR A 321 -37.30 -33.07 -6.60
CA TYR A 321 -37.06 -33.90 -7.80
C TYR A 321 -36.73 -35.35 -7.44
N ASP A 322 -36.72 -36.23 -8.44
CA ASP A 322 -37.08 -37.65 -8.34
C ASP A 322 -35.98 -38.62 -7.86
N SER A 323 -36.38 -39.86 -7.55
CA SER A 323 -35.58 -40.88 -6.88
C SER A 323 -35.79 -42.27 -7.48
N ASN A 324 -34.71 -43.04 -7.69
CA ASN A 324 -34.63 -44.51 -7.57
C ASN A 324 -33.29 -45.05 -8.10
N LEU A 325 -32.41 -45.47 -7.19
CA LEU A 325 -31.19 -46.21 -7.53
C LEU A 325 -30.71 -46.93 -6.26
N LEU A 326 -30.39 -48.23 -6.31
CA LEU A 326 -30.10 -49.05 -5.11
C LEU A 326 -28.60 -49.36 -4.95
N CYS A 327 -28.09 -49.26 -3.72
CA CYS A 327 -26.72 -49.63 -3.37
C CYS A 327 -26.52 -51.15 -3.39
N LYS A 328 -25.56 -51.62 -4.16
CA LYS A 328 -25.24 -53.05 -4.30
C LYS A 328 -24.46 -53.66 -3.12
N ILE A 329 -24.11 -52.87 -2.09
CA ILE A 329 -23.44 -53.36 -0.88
C ILE A 329 -24.46 -53.66 0.22
N CYS A 330 -25.38 -52.73 0.52
CA CYS A 330 -26.35 -52.84 1.62
C CYS A 330 -27.82 -52.92 1.18
N GLY A 331 -28.12 -52.82 -0.11
CA GLY A 331 -29.49 -52.82 -0.65
C GLY A 331 -30.28 -51.52 -0.49
N MET A 332 -29.78 -50.54 0.28
CA MET A 332 -30.48 -49.27 0.51
C MET A 332 -30.51 -48.36 -0.72
N GLN A 333 -31.55 -47.55 -0.85
CA GLN A 333 -31.66 -46.55 -1.91
C GLN A 333 -30.59 -45.44 -1.76
N PHE A 334 -29.83 -45.19 -2.83
CA PHE A 334 -28.95 -44.05 -2.95
C PHE A 334 -29.76 -42.75 -2.87
N LYS A 335 -29.39 -41.86 -1.94
CA LYS A 335 -30.00 -40.53 -1.82
C LYS A 335 -29.44 -39.51 -2.81
N ASN A 336 -28.26 -39.77 -3.37
CA ASN A 336 -27.58 -38.93 -4.36
C ASN A 336 -26.52 -39.74 -5.13
N TYR A 337 -26.31 -39.41 -6.41
CA TYR A 337 -25.13 -39.71 -7.25
C TYR A 337 -24.31 -40.99 -6.94
N TYR A 338 -24.97 -42.16 -6.86
CA TYR A 338 -24.32 -43.46 -6.57
C TYR A 338 -23.50 -43.52 -5.25
N TRP A 339 -23.70 -42.58 -4.33
CA TRP A 339 -22.99 -42.50 -3.05
C TRP A 339 -23.81 -43.14 -1.92
N CYS A 340 -23.30 -44.23 -1.34
CA CYS A 340 -23.95 -44.88 -0.18
C CYS A 340 -23.30 -44.45 1.12
N HIS A 341 -23.82 -43.36 1.69
CA HIS A 341 -23.43 -42.79 2.98
C HIS A 341 -23.13 -43.85 4.05
N GLU A 342 -24.01 -44.83 4.29
CA GLU A 342 -23.77 -45.81 5.38
C GLU A 342 -22.65 -46.81 5.07
N CYS A 343 -22.47 -47.20 3.81
CA CYS A 343 -21.37 -48.10 3.44
C CYS A 343 -20.02 -47.38 3.50
N GLU A 344 -19.95 -46.15 2.99
CA GLU A 344 -18.75 -45.31 3.03
C GLU A 344 -18.42 -44.91 4.47
N ALA A 345 -19.39 -44.45 5.27
CA ALA A 345 -19.19 -44.16 6.69
C ALA A 345 -18.73 -45.40 7.48
N GLN A 346 -19.23 -46.61 7.17
CA GLN A 346 -18.72 -47.83 7.78
C GLN A 346 -17.29 -48.18 7.32
N ALA A 347 -16.94 -47.92 6.06
CA ALA A 347 -15.59 -48.10 5.55
C ALA A 347 -14.60 -47.11 6.19
N PHE A 348 -14.96 -45.83 6.30
CA PHE A 348 -14.19 -44.81 7.00
C PHE A 348 -13.98 -45.17 8.47
N ARG A 349 -15.03 -45.54 9.22
CA ARG A 349 -14.93 -46.00 10.63
C ARG A 349 -13.96 -47.18 10.81
N LYS A 350 -13.89 -48.10 9.85
CA LYS A 350 -12.93 -49.22 9.85
C LYS A 350 -11.49 -48.80 9.55
N ASN A 351 -11.29 -47.65 8.90
CA ASN A 351 -9.98 -47.14 8.52
C ASN A 351 -9.40 -46.08 9.48
N PHE A 352 -10.21 -45.46 10.33
CA PHE A 352 -9.73 -44.49 11.34
C PHE A 352 -8.59 -45.00 12.23
N PRO A 353 -8.50 -46.29 12.63
CA PRO A 353 -7.36 -46.79 13.42
C PRO A 353 -6.03 -46.89 12.65
N ASN A 354 -6.04 -46.70 11.33
CA ASN A 354 -4.87 -46.92 10.46
C ASN A 354 -4.04 -45.64 10.21
N TRP A 355 -4.53 -44.47 10.61
CA TRP A 355 -3.86 -43.18 10.41
C TRP A 355 -4.19 -42.19 11.54
N THR A 356 -3.31 -41.20 11.73
CA THR A 356 -3.54 -40.00 12.55
C THR A 356 -2.64 -38.90 12.02
N SER A 357 -3.08 -37.65 12.12
CA SER A 357 -2.26 -36.49 11.78
C SER A 357 -1.30 -36.06 12.90
N GLU A 358 -1.33 -36.72 14.06
CA GLU A 358 -0.78 -36.25 15.36
C GLU A 358 -1.50 -35.02 15.94
N ASN A 359 -2.51 -34.47 15.24
CA ASN A 359 -3.32 -33.35 15.69
C ASN A 359 -4.80 -33.75 15.82
N LYS A 360 -5.26 -33.91 17.07
CA LYS A 360 -6.63 -34.34 17.40
C LYS A 360 -7.73 -33.44 16.81
N GLU A 361 -7.50 -32.14 16.71
CA GLU A 361 -8.48 -31.18 16.15
C GLU A 361 -8.62 -31.37 14.62
N LEU A 362 -7.51 -31.65 13.94
CA LEU A 362 -7.49 -31.95 12.51
C LEU A 362 -8.07 -33.34 12.23
N ASP A 363 -7.73 -34.35 13.03
CA ASP A 363 -8.31 -35.70 12.96
C ASP A 363 -9.84 -35.66 13.10
N GLU A 364 -10.37 -34.90 14.08
CA GLU A 364 -11.81 -34.72 14.27
C GLU A 364 -12.49 -34.02 13.08
N ILE A 365 -11.84 -33.04 12.44
CA ILE A 365 -12.35 -32.36 11.24
C ILE A 365 -12.38 -33.32 10.04
N ILE A 366 -11.30 -34.09 9.81
CA ILE A 366 -11.23 -35.07 8.72
C ILE A 366 -12.29 -36.16 8.93
N GLN A 367 -12.31 -36.78 10.12
CA GLN A 367 -13.24 -37.87 10.44
C GLN A 367 -14.71 -37.41 10.38
N SER A 368 -15.06 -36.24 10.93
CA SER A 368 -16.42 -35.72 10.78
C SER A 368 -16.79 -35.47 9.31
N SER A 369 -15.90 -34.86 8.52
CA SER A 369 -16.16 -34.65 7.08
C SER A 369 -16.41 -35.96 6.32
N GLN A 370 -15.69 -37.04 6.66
CA GLN A 370 -15.84 -38.37 6.05
C GLN A 370 -17.14 -39.08 6.49
N LEU A 371 -17.63 -38.82 7.70
CA LEU A 371 -18.91 -39.37 8.19
C LEU A 371 -20.12 -38.61 7.66
N ASP A 372 -20.02 -37.28 7.53
CA ASP A 372 -21.09 -36.40 7.03
C ASP A 372 -21.12 -36.35 5.48
N ALA A 373 -20.24 -37.09 4.81
CA ALA A 373 -20.04 -37.07 3.36
C ALA A 373 -21.31 -37.46 2.59
N THR A 374 -21.70 -36.60 1.63
CA THR A 374 -22.87 -36.82 0.76
C THR A 374 -22.52 -37.12 -0.70
N ARG A 375 -21.26 -36.95 -1.10
CA ARG A 375 -20.72 -37.21 -2.44
C ARG A 375 -19.23 -37.56 -2.37
N TYR A 376 -18.70 -38.25 -3.37
CA TYR A 376 -17.36 -38.85 -3.37
C TYR A 376 -16.18 -37.86 -3.34
N ASP A 377 -16.46 -36.57 -3.55
CA ASP A 377 -15.55 -35.43 -3.66
C ASP A 377 -15.82 -34.33 -2.59
N LYS A 378 -16.69 -34.59 -1.61
CA LYS A 378 -17.13 -33.61 -0.59
C LYS A 378 -16.85 -34.09 0.84
N TYR A 379 -15.58 -34.43 1.09
CA TYR A 379 -14.96 -34.66 2.39
C TYR A 379 -13.44 -34.49 2.26
N PHE A 380 -12.70 -34.52 3.36
CA PHE A 380 -11.23 -34.48 3.36
C PHE A 380 -10.63 -35.88 3.46
N GLU A 381 -9.59 -36.17 2.68
CA GLU A 381 -8.72 -37.34 2.87
C GLU A 381 -7.53 -36.99 3.78
N TRP A 382 -7.06 -37.95 4.57
CA TRP A 382 -5.67 -37.92 5.05
C TRP A 382 -4.81 -38.59 3.97
N ILE A 383 -3.72 -37.94 3.57
CA ILE A 383 -2.87 -38.39 2.45
C ILE A 383 -1.43 -38.47 2.94
N ASP A 384 -0.84 -39.66 2.88
CA ASP A 384 0.54 -39.87 3.31
C ASP A 384 1.53 -39.08 2.44
N TYR A 385 2.56 -38.49 3.05
CA TYR A 385 3.41 -37.52 2.38
C TYR A 385 4.28 -38.13 1.26
N ASP A 386 4.55 -39.44 1.32
CA ASP A 386 5.28 -40.17 0.28
C ASP A 386 4.47 -40.30 -1.03
N ARG A 387 3.14 -40.09 -0.99
CA ARG A 387 2.27 -40.08 -2.18
C ARG A 387 2.47 -38.86 -3.08
N PHE A 388 3.23 -37.87 -2.62
CA PHE A 388 3.62 -36.70 -3.42
C PHE A 388 5.02 -36.87 -4.02
N LYS A 389 5.18 -36.41 -5.27
CA LYS A 389 6.45 -36.37 -6.01
C LYS A 389 6.55 -35.06 -6.80
N LYS A 390 7.77 -34.69 -7.22
CA LYS A 390 8.06 -33.40 -7.87
C LYS A 390 7.52 -32.21 -7.07
N ILE A 391 7.87 -32.16 -5.78
CA ILE A 391 7.45 -31.08 -4.88
C ILE A 391 8.35 -29.88 -5.17
N GLU A 392 7.82 -28.88 -5.84
CA GLU A 392 8.54 -27.68 -6.30
C GLU A 392 7.96 -26.45 -5.60
N PHE A 393 8.83 -25.61 -5.03
CA PHE A 393 8.42 -24.40 -4.33
C PHE A 393 8.00 -23.31 -5.32
N ILE A 394 6.79 -22.75 -5.15
CA ILE A 394 6.28 -21.65 -5.97
C ILE A 394 6.60 -20.31 -5.30
N ILE A 395 6.14 -20.13 -4.05
CA ILE A 395 6.13 -18.83 -3.40
C ILE A 395 6.04 -18.92 -1.87
N GLN A 396 6.66 -17.94 -1.20
CA GLN A 396 6.49 -17.64 0.22
C GLN A 396 5.47 -16.50 0.34
N GLY A 397 4.27 -16.80 0.80
CA GLY A 397 3.35 -15.77 1.33
C GLY A 397 3.76 -15.38 2.75
N SER A 398 3.18 -14.31 3.29
CA SER A 398 3.59 -13.73 4.58
C SER A 398 3.43 -14.69 5.79
N TYR A 399 2.55 -15.70 5.68
CA TYR A 399 2.30 -16.69 6.73
C TYR A 399 2.33 -18.16 6.27
N CYS A 400 2.39 -18.42 4.96
CA CYS A 400 2.30 -19.75 4.36
C CYS A 400 3.32 -19.94 3.22
N LYS A 401 3.74 -21.18 2.98
CA LYS A 401 4.50 -21.57 1.80
C LYS A 401 3.61 -22.35 0.85
N ILE A 402 3.75 -22.10 -0.45
CA ILE A 402 2.97 -22.75 -1.50
C ILE A 402 3.92 -23.52 -2.41
N TYR A 403 3.63 -24.80 -2.59
CA TYR A 403 4.37 -25.72 -3.46
C TYR A 403 3.41 -26.31 -4.50
N ILE A 404 3.93 -26.63 -5.68
CA ILE A 404 3.25 -27.49 -6.65
C ILE A 404 3.79 -28.91 -6.49
N ALA A 405 2.94 -29.92 -6.66
CA ALA A 405 3.36 -31.33 -6.60
C ALA A 405 2.50 -32.22 -7.50
N THR A 406 3.00 -33.42 -7.76
CA THR A 406 2.21 -34.52 -8.35
C THR A 406 1.75 -35.45 -7.22
N TRP A 407 0.43 -35.59 -7.03
CA TRP A 407 -0.15 -36.64 -6.18
C TRP A 407 -0.30 -37.91 -7.01
N LEU A 408 0.34 -39.00 -6.60
CA LEU A 408 0.43 -40.23 -7.39
C LEU A 408 -0.89 -41.01 -7.52
N ASP A 409 -1.74 -40.99 -6.50
CA ASP A 409 -2.98 -41.79 -6.48
C ASP A 409 -4.09 -41.14 -7.30
N GLY A 410 -4.20 -39.82 -7.20
CA GLY A 410 -5.25 -39.05 -7.86
C GLY A 410 -6.57 -38.97 -7.09
N ILE A 411 -7.51 -38.22 -7.66
CA ILE A 411 -8.83 -37.96 -7.10
C ILE A 411 -9.71 -39.20 -7.32
N ARG A 412 -10.61 -39.55 -6.39
CA ARG A 412 -11.64 -40.57 -6.65
C ARG A 412 -12.59 -40.06 -7.72
N GLU A 413 -12.78 -40.83 -8.80
CA GLU A 413 -13.59 -40.41 -9.95
C GLU A 413 -14.85 -41.26 -10.10
N LYS A 414 -14.72 -42.59 -9.99
CA LYS A 414 -15.78 -43.53 -10.37
C LYS A 414 -15.78 -44.77 -9.48
N TRP A 415 -16.96 -45.16 -9.01
CA TRP A 415 -17.15 -46.46 -8.36
C TRP A 415 -17.11 -47.59 -9.41
N ASP A 416 -16.20 -48.54 -9.23
CA ASP A 416 -16.23 -49.80 -9.97
C ASP A 416 -17.07 -50.86 -9.23
N ASN A 417 -17.97 -51.49 -9.98
CA ASN A 417 -18.86 -52.52 -9.46
C ASN A 417 -18.18 -53.89 -9.36
N GLU A 418 -17.11 -54.15 -10.13
CA GLU A 418 -16.46 -55.46 -10.20
C GLU A 418 -15.45 -55.63 -9.07
N SER A 419 -14.47 -54.73 -8.95
CA SER A 419 -13.53 -54.66 -7.82
C SER A 419 -14.17 -54.22 -6.50
N ARG A 420 -15.33 -53.54 -6.57
CA ARG A 420 -16.05 -52.89 -5.44
C ARG A 420 -15.19 -51.83 -4.75
N GLN A 421 -14.54 -50.97 -5.54
CA GLN A 421 -13.62 -49.93 -5.09
C GLN A 421 -13.83 -48.64 -5.89
N TRP A 422 -13.36 -47.51 -5.34
CA TRP A 422 -13.26 -46.26 -6.08
C TRP A 422 -12.02 -46.29 -6.98
N LEU A 423 -12.23 -46.18 -8.29
CA LEU A 423 -11.17 -45.85 -9.22
C LEU A 423 -10.73 -44.40 -8.98
N ARG A 424 -9.41 -44.18 -8.99
CA ARG A 424 -8.80 -42.85 -8.94
C ARG A 424 -8.20 -42.46 -10.28
N THR A 425 -8.07 -41.16 -10.53
CA THR A 425 -7.53 -40.59 -11.77
C THR A 425 -6.07 -40.96 -12.07
N GLY A 426 -5.32 -41.47 -11.07
CA GLY A 426 -3.86 -41.57 -11.16
C GLY A 426 -3.17 -40.21 -11.05
N PRO A 427 -1.88 -40.12 -11.44
CA PRO A 427 -1.01 -38.98 -11.17
C PRO A 427 -1.59 -37.62 -11.62
N VAL A 428 -1.88 -36.74 -10.65
CA VAL A 428 -2.52 -35.44 -10.87
C VAL A 428 -1.72 -34.31 -10.23
N GLN A 429 -1.72 -33.13 -10.87
CA GLN A 429 -1.05 -31.93 -10.38
C GLN A 429 -1.91 -31.24 -9.32
N ILE A 430 -1.32 -30.96 -8.15
CA ILE A 430 -1.97 -30.33 -6.99
C ILE A 430 -1.09 -29.21 -6.41
N ILE A 431 -1.69 -28.41 -5.54
CA ILE A 431 -1.00 -27.42 -4.72
C ILE A 431 -0.92 -27.94 -3.27
N LEU A 432 0.26 -27.87 -2.66
CA LEU A 432 0.46 -28.03 -1.23
C LEU A 432 0.60 -26.64 -0.59
N ARG A 433 -0.39 -26.22 0.19
CA ARG A 433 -0.37 -24.96 0.96
C ARG A 433 -0.05 -25.26 2.42
N GLU A 434 1.06 -24.74 2.93
CA GLU A 434 1.43 -24.90 4.34
C GLU A 434 0.47 -24.11 5.26
N PHE A 435 0.03 -24.71 6.38
CA PHE A 435 -0.77 -24.04 7.40
C PHE A 435 -0.23 -24.30 8.82
N ARG A 436 -0.40 -23.31 9.71
CA ARG A 436 0.25 -23.30 11.05
C ARG A 436 -0.61 -22.77 12.20
N SER A 437 -1.81 -22.23 11.95
CA SER A 437 -2.60 -21.52 12.96
C SER A 437 -3.85 -22.30 13.40
N LYS A 438 -4.29 -22.10 14.64
CA LYS A 438 -5.57 -22.67 15.13
C LYS A 438 -6.79 -22.06 14.43
N SER A 439 -6.73 -20.79 14.04
CA SER A 439 -7.81 -20.13 13.30
C SER A 439 -7.98 -20.66 11.88
N THR A 440 -6.88 -21.03 11.19
CA THR A 440 -6.94 -21.79 9.93
C THR A 440 -7.72 -23.09 10.13
N ILE A 441 -7.38 -23.87 11.17
CA ILE A 441 -8.04 -25.16 11.47
C ILE A 441 -9.57 -25.02 11.60
N LYS A 442 -10.02 -24.01 12.35
CA LYS A 442 -11.44 -23.65 12.52
C LYS A 442 -12.16 -23.39 11.18
N ASN A 443 -11.48 -22.73 10.24
CA ASN A 443 -12.05 -22.35 8.93
C ASN A 443 -11.87 -23.41 7.83
N LEU A 444 -11.13 -24.51 8.05
CA LEU A 444 -10.92 -25.56 7.04
C LEU A 444 -12.22 -26.11 6.44
N LYS A 445 -13.27 -26.31 7.27
CA LYS A 445 -14.57 -26.83 6.83
C LYS A 445 -15.25 -25.96 5.76
N LEU A 446 -14.88 -24.68 5.65
CA LEU A 446 -15.41 -23.76 4.64
C LEU A 446 -15.10 -24.20 3.20
N HIS A 447 -14.02 -24.95 2.96
CA HIS A 447 -13.72 -25.54 1.63
C HIS A 447 -14.72 -26.62 1.17
N LEU A 448 -15.43 -27.26 2.11
CA LEU A 448 -16.52 -28.19 1.78
C LEU A 448 -17.85 -27.45 1.66
N GLU A 449 -18.05 -26.49 2.56
CA GLU A 449 -19.30 -25.74 2.72
C GLU A 449 -19.57 -24.67 1.65
N PHE A 450 -18.55 -24.00 1.14
CA PHE A 450 -18.70 -22.99 0.09
C PHE A 450 -18.58 -23.67 -1.28
N GLU A 451 -19.54 -23.38 -2.16
CA GLU A 451 -19.69 -24.07 -3.45
C GLU A 451 -18.49 -23.83 -4.38
N ASN A 452 -18.04 -22.57 -4.44
CA ASN A 452 -16.96 -22.10 -5.32
C ASN A 452 -15.68 -21.74 -4.54
N ALA A 453 -15.45 -22.38 -3.39
CA ALA A 453 -14.12 -22.43 -2.78
C ALA A 453 -13.18 -23.27 -3.66
N ILE A 454 -11.87 -22.99 -3.62
CA ILE A 454 -10.91 -23.91 -4.22
C ILE A 454 -11.02 -25.28 -3.54
N CYS A 455 -11.16 -26.34 -4.34
CA CYS A 455 -11.36 -27.69 -3.83
C CYS A 455 -10.13 -28.13 -3.02
N CYS A 456 -10.35 -28.49 -1.75
CA CYS A 456 -9.35 -29.07 -0.86
C CYS A 456 -9.65 -30.57 -0.73
N TYR A 457 -8.80 -31.41 -1.31
CA TYR A 457 -8.95 -32.86 -1.31
C TYR A 457 -8.65 -33.48 0.05
N GLY A 458 -7.83 -32.81 0.87
CA GLY A 458 -7.33 -33.42 2.10
C GLY A 458 -6.13 -32.69 2.69
N PHE A 459 -5.47 -33.37 3.62
CA PHE A 459 -4.32 -32.86 4.37
C PHE A 459 -3.19 -33.89 4.43
N THR A 460 -1.98 -33.38 4.67
CA THR A 460 -0.78 -34.19 4.88
C THR A 460 0.17 -33.49 5.85
N GLN A 461 1.09 -34.23 6.48
CA GLN A 461 2.18 -33.70 7.30
C GLN A 461 3.52 -34.20 6.72
N ASN A 462 4.47 -33.31 6.48
CA ASN A 462 5.83 -33.72 6.12
C ASN A 462 6.48 -34.37 7.37
N PRO A 463 6.97 -35.63 7.29
CA PRO A 463 7.44 -36.36 8.47
C PRO A 463 8.78 -35.84 9.02
N GLU A 464 9.58 -35.16 8.19
CA GLU A 464 10.89 -34.59 8.55
C GLU A 464 10.75 -33.21 9.20
N THR A 465 9.91 -32.34 8.62
CA THR A 465 9.75 -30.95 9.09
C THR A 465 8.59 -30.76 10.07
N LYS A 466 7.69 -31.74 10.16
CA LYS A 466 6.43 -31.69 10.92
C LYS A 466 5.49 -30.54 10.52
N CYS A 467 5.69 -29.94 9.35
CA CYS A 467 4.78 -28.96 8.76
C CYS A 467 3.54 -29.64 8.17
N TYR A 468 2.36 -29.03 8.38
CA TYR A 468 1.09 -29.48 7.81
C TYR A 468 0.76 -28.74 6.52
N TYR A 469 0.15 -29.45 5.56
CA TYR A 469 -0.22 -28.92 4.25
C TYR A 469 -1.67 -29.27 3.88
N MET A 470 -2.38 -28.30 3.33
CA MET A 470 -3.64 -28.50 2.60
C MET A 470 -3.32 -28.98 1.19
N VAL A 471 -4.07 -29.97 0.69
CA VAL A 471 -3.90 -30.55 -0.65
C VAL A 471 -5.00 -30.01 -1.56
N LEU A 472 -4.68 -29.00 -2.36
CA LEU A 472 -5.64 -28.18 -3.12
C LEU A 472 -5.61 -28.48 -4.62
N LYS A 473 -6.74 -28.27 -5.30
CA LYS A 473 -6.85 -28.28 -6.77
C LYS A 473 -5.87 -27.28 -7.39
N TYR A 474 -5.11 -27.72 -8.40
CA TYR A 474 -4.31 -26.83 -9.22
C TYR A 474 -5.21 -26.06 -10.22
N ALA A 475 -5.18 -24.73 -10.14
CA ALA A 475 -5.91 -23.84 -11.07
C ALA A 475 -4.94 -23.34 -12.15
N ASN A 476 -5.16 -23.74 -13.41
CA ASN A 476 -4.17 -23.64 -14.48
C ASN A 476 -3.81 -22.22 -14.94
N CYS A 477 -4.63 -21.21 -14.62
CA CYS A 477 -4.33 -19.81 -14.95
C CYS A 477 -3.63 -19.04 -13.80
N GLY A 478 -3.54 -19.63 -12.60
CA GLY A 478 -3.02 -18.98 -11.39
C GLY A 478 -4.02 -18.03 -10.74
N ASN A 479 -3.52 -17.00 -10.06
CA ASN A 479 -4.36 -15.96 -9.45
C ASN A 479 -4.93 -14.99 -10.50
N PHE A 480 -6.02 -14.33 -10.14
CA PHE A 480 -6.77 -13.46 -11.02
C PHE A 480 -5.98 -12.23 -11.46
N ARG A 481 -5.11 -11.66 -10.61
CA ARG A 481 -4.23 -10.55 -10.99
C ARG A 481 -3.26 -10.94 -12.11
N GLU A 482 -2.54 -12.04 -11.94
CA GLU A 482 -1.65 -12.57 -12.98
C GLU A 482 -2.41 -12.91 -14.27
N TYR A 483 -3.57 -13.56 -14.16
CA TYR A 483 -4.42 -13.86 -15.31
C TYR A 483 -4.85 -12.58 -16.04
N LEU A 484 -5.23 -11.54 -15.30
CA LEU A 484 -5.61 -10.25 -15.85
C LEU A 484 -4.43 -9.62 -16.59
N TRP A 485 -3.25 -9.52 -15.96
CA TRP A 485 -2.04 -8.97 -16.59
C TRP A 485 -1.62 -9.72 -17.86
N LYS A 486 -1.68 -11.07 -17.85
CA LYS A 486 -1.38 -11.92 -19.02
C LYS A 486 -2.33 -11.69 -20.20
N ASN A 487 -3.57 -11.31 -19.93
CA ASN A 487 -4.65 -11.21 -20.92
C ASN A 487 -5.12 -9.76 -21.19
N PHE A 488 -4.46 -8.75 -20.62
CA PHE A 488 -4.89 -7.36 -20.75
C PHE A 488 -4.45 -6.73 -22.09
N PRO A 489 -5.27 -5.90 -22.76
CA PRO A 489 -6.65 -5.56 -22.42
C PRO A 489 -7.62 -6.65 -22.90
N CYS A 490 -8.29 -7.35 -21.98
CA CYS A 490 -9.29 -8.37 -22.31
C CYS A 490 -10.64 -7.74 -22.69
N ASN A 491 -11.52 -8.50 -23.34
CA ASN A 491 -12.83 -8.00 -23.79
C ASN A 491 -13.82 -7.81 -22.63
N TRP A 492 -14.74 -6.85 -22.73
CA TRP A 492 -15.66 -6.51 -21.64
C TRP A 492 -16.64 -7.63 -21.25
N LEU A 493 -17.09 -8.49 -22.17
CA LEU A 493 -17.96 -9.62 -21.81
C LEU A 493 -17.23 -10.63 -20.92
N LYS A 494 -15.93 -10.85 -21.17
CA LYS A 494 -15.05 -11.64 -20.31
C LYS A 494 -14.87 -11.00 -18.94
N ARG A 495 -14.62 -9.68 -18.88
CA ARG A 495 -14.52 -8.89 -17.62
C ARG A 495 -15.80 -9.03 -16.78
N LEU A 496 -16.97 -8.84 -17.40
CA LEU A 496 -18.27 -8.96 -16.74
C LEU A 496 -18.56 -10.40 -16.27
N SER A 497 -18.23 -11.42 -17.07
CA SER A 497 -18.42 -12.82 -16.69
C SER A 497 -17.56 -13.22 -15.49
N ILE A 498 -16.31 -12.75 -15.42
CA ILE A 498 -15.43 -12.95 -14.25
C ILE A 498 -16.00 -12.22 -13.03
N LEU A 499 -16.35 -10.94 -13.17
CA LEU A 499 -16.93 -10.14 -12.08
C LEU A 499 -18.22 -10.76 -11.52
N GLN A 500 -19.12 -11.22 -12.39
CA GLN A 500 -20.35 -11.88 -11.98
C GLN A 500 -20.04 -13.11 -11.12
N LYS A 501 -19.08 -13.96 -11.53
CA LYS A 501 -18.69 -15.14 -10.75
C LYS A 501 -18.03 -14.78 -9.41
N ILE A 502 -17.21 -13.73 -9.35
CA ILE A 502 -16.66 -13.23 -8.07
C ILE A 502 -17.80 -12.79 -7.12
N VAL A 503 -18.81 -12.08 -7.62
CA VAL A 503 -19.96 -11.65 -6.81
C VAL A 503 -20.89 -12.82 -6.46
N GLU A 504 -21.06 -13.82 -7.33
CA GLU A 504 -21.78 -15.07 -7.02
C GLU A 504 -21.09 -15.86 -5.90
N ASN A 505 -19.76 -15.98 -5.93
CA ASN A 505 -18.97 -16.59 -4.86
C ASN A 505 -19.19 -15.85 -3.53
N LEU A 506 -19.10 -14.51 -3.55
CA LEU A 506 -19.29 -13.69 -2.35
C LEU A 506 -20.73 -13.76 -1.82
N ASN A 507 -21.74 -13.79 -2.70
CA ASN A 507 -23.15 -13.97 -2.34
C ASN A 507 -23.38 -15.27 -1.57
N ASN A 508 -22.70 -16.36 -1.96
CA ASN A 508 -22.79 -17.65 -1.28
C ASN A 508 -22.13 -17.64 0.12
N ILE A 509 -21.08 -16.83 0.33
CA ILE A 509 -20.47 -16.58 1.65
C ILE A 509 -21.43 -15.75 2.53
N HIS A 510 -21.93 -14.63 2.00
CA HIS A 510 -22.84 -13.71 2.71
C HIS A 510 -24.15 -14.37 3.14
N LYS A 511 -24.77 -15.17 2.27
CA LYS A 511 -25.98 -15.97 2.58
C LYS A 511 -25.77 -16.94 3.74
N LYS A 512 -24.55 -17.42 3.97
CA LYS A 512 -24.20 -18.27 5.12
C LYS A 512 -23.91 -17.49 6.40
N ASN A 513 -24.06 -16.16 6.40
CA ASN A 513 -23.73 -15.24 7.50
C ASN A 513 -22.21 -15.14 7.75
N TYR A 514 -21.40 -15.31 6.71
CA TYR A 514 -19.97 -15.06 6.77
C TYR A 514 -19.60 -13.75 6.05
N ILE A 515 -18.48 -13.16 6.47
CA ILE A 515 -17.74 -12.09 5.76
C ILE A 515 -16.37 -12.62 5.33
N HIS A 516 -15.83 -12.10 4.22
CA HIS A 516 -14.58 -12.59 3.63
C HIS A 516 -13.34 -11.90 4.20
N ARG A 517 -13.42 -10.58 4.47
CA ARG A 517 -12.38 -9.69 5.04
C ARG A 517 -11.08 -9.51 4.23
N ASP A 518 -10.70 -10.46 3.40
CA ASP A 518 -9.48 -10.43 2.57
C ASP A 518 -9.76 -10.83 1.11
N LEU A 519 -10.69 -10.12 0.47
CA LEU A 519 -11.10 -10.35 -0.92
C LEU A 519 -10.33 -9.43 -1.88
N TYR A 520 -9.29 -9.95 -2.54
CA TYR A 520 -8.57 -9.23 -3.60
C TYR A 520 -8.04 -10.19 -4.68
N PRO A 521 -7.63 -9.71 -5.87
CA PRO A 521 -7.27 -10.57 -7.01
C PRO A 521 -6.08 -11.53 -6.86
N GLY A 522 -5.32 -11.46 -5.76
CA GLY A 522 -4.33 -12.49 -5.39
C GLY A 522 -4.96 -13.72 -4.72
N ASN A 523 -6.07 -13.55 -4.00
CA ASN A 523 -6.82 -14.58 -3.27
C ASN A 523 -7.96 -15.21 -4.10
N ILE A 524 -8.05 -14.84 -5.38
CA ILE A 524 -9.01 -15.36 -6.35
C ILE A 524 -8.21 -16.14 -7.39
N LEU A 525 -8.54 -17.42 -7.61
CA LEU A 525 -7.92 -18.27 -8.62
C LEU A 525 -8.81 -18.37 -9.87
N ILE A 526 -8.16 -18.43 -11.03
CA ILE A 526 -8.81 -18.60 -12.33
C ILE A 526 -8.41 -19.96 -12.93
N GLN A 527 -9.34 -20.59 -13.61
CA GLN A 527 -9.08 -21.76 -14.44
C GLN A 527 -9.84 -21.65 -15.76
N GLU A 528 -9.19 -22.03 -16.86
CA GLU A 528 -9.80 -22.11 -18.20
C GLU A 528 -9.69 -23.53 -18.75
N ASP A 529 -10.76 -23.99 -19.41
CA ASP A 529 -10.75 -25.23 -20.18
C ASP A 529 -10.19 -24.95 -21.59
N ASN A 530 -9.06 -25.60 -21.92
CA ASN A 530 -8.35 -25.42 -23.18
C ASN A 530 -8.88 -26.34 -24.31
N ARG A 531 -9.99 -27.06 -24.11
CA ARG A 531 -10.59 -27.90 -25.16
C ARG A 531 -11.26 -27.04 -26.24
N GLU A 532 -10.74 -27.15 -27.46
CA GLU A 532 -11.10 -26.32 -28.63
C GLU A 532 -12.55 -26.55 -29.14
N ASP A 533 -13.24 -27.56 -28.63
CA ASP A 533 -14.50 -28.08 -29.18
C ASP A 533 -15.76 -27.27 -28.79
N ASN A 534 -15.72 -26.44 -27.73
CA ASN A 534 -16.89 -25.70 -27.24
C ASN A 534 -16.95 -24.27 -27.81
N TRP A 535 -17.74 -24.11 -28.88
CA TRP A 535 -17.92 -22.84 -29.59
C TRP A 535 -18.87 -21.84 -28.88
N GLU A 536 -19.51 -22.24 -27.78
CA GLU A 536 -20.42 -21.40 -26.99
C GLU A 536 -19.89 -21.12 -25.58
N GLN A 537 -19.57 -19.85 -25.32
CA GLN A 537 -19.11 -19.26 -24.04
C GLN A 537 -17.77 -19.78 -23.48
N HIS A 538 -16.84 -18.87 -23.21
CA HIS A 538 -15.51 -19.22 -22.69
C HIS A 538 -15.59 -19.64 -21.22
N ASN A 539 -15.47 -20.93 -20.93
CA ASN A 539 -15.53 -21.51 -19.58
C ASN A 539 -14.34 -21.11 -18.69
N VAL A 540 -14.42 -19.92 -18.09
CA VAL A 540 -13.66 -19.55 -16.89
C VAL A 540 -14.38 -20.08 -15.66
N GLU A 541 -13.69 -20.86 -14.84
CA GLU A 541 -14.05 -21.10 -13.44
C GLU A 541 -13.31 -20.10 -12.54
N VAL A 542 -13.98 -19.60 -11.50
CA VAL A 542 -13.44 -18.62 -10.55
C VAL A 542 -13.59 -19.17 -9.13
N TYR A 543 -12.48 -19.32 -8.42
CA TYR A 543 -12.46 -19.89 -7.07
C TYR A 543 -11.92 -18.92 -6.05
N ASN A 544 -12.54 -18.88 -4.86
CA ASN A 544 -11.95 -18.22 -3.71
C ASN A 544 -10.93 -19.17 -3.08
N SER A 545 -9.66 -18.75 -2.98
CA SER A 545 -8.57 -19.61 -2.50
C SER A 545 -8.13 -19.35 -1.06
N GLU A 546 -8.41 -18.16 -0.53
CA GLU A 546 -8.15 -17.80 0.85
C GLU A 546 -9.44 -17.73 1.66
N LEU A 547 -9.58 -18.61 2.65
CA LEU A 547 -10.72 -18.66 3.58
C LEU A 547 -10.29 -18.52 5.04
N ASP A 548 -8.98 -18.43 5.33
CA ASP A 548 -8.47 -18.30 6.70
C ASP A 548 -8.97 -17.01 7.36
N SER A 549 -9.14 -15.95 6.57
CA SER A 549 -9.69 -14.65 7.01
C SER A 549 -11.21 -14.61 7.18
N CYS A 550 -11.97 -15.64 6.78
CA CYS A 550 -13.43 -15.60 6.90
C CYS A 550 -13.91 -15.54 8.37
N ALA A 551 -14.95 -14.76 8.65
CA ALA A 551 -15.57 -14.68 9.99
C ALA A 551 -17.08 -14.88 9.93
N ASN A 552 -17.62 -15.60 10.93
CA ASN A 552 -19.05 -15.87 11.08
C ASN A 552 -19.72 -14.77 11.91
N LEU A 553 -20.66 -14.04 11.32
CA LEU A 553 -21.36 -12.91 11.94
C LEU A 553 -22.27 -13.30 13.12
N LYS A 554 -22.51 -14.60 13.35
CA LYS A 554 -23.24 -15.12 14.52
C LYS A 554 -22.34 -15.44 15.72
N SER A 555 -21.02 -15.38 15.54
CA SER A 555 -20.03 -15.52 16.61
C SER A 555 -19.46 -14.16 16.99
N PRO A 556 -18.90 -13.99 18.21
CA PRO A 556 -18.01 -12.87 18.48
C PRO A 556 -16.89 -12.84 17.44
N ILE A 557 -16.63 -11.68 16.84
CA ILE A 557 -15.54 -11.53 15.87
C ILE A 557 -14.23 -11.54 16.66
N GLU A 558 -13.58 -12.70 16.70
CA GLU A 558 -12.22 -12.85 17.22
C GLU A 558 -11.27 -11.92 16.45
N GLN A 559 -10.44 -11.15 17.17
CA GLN A 559 -9.55 -10.15 16.59
C GLN A 559 -8.58 -10.80 15.59
N GLN A 560 -8.76 -10.48 14.32
CA GLN A 560 -7.87 -10.86 13.23
C GLN A 560 -7.78 -9.70 12.25
N GLN A 561 -6.81 -8.81 12.51
CA GLN A 561 -6.49 -7.65 11.69
C GLN A 561 -5.70 -8.11 10.45
N TYR A 562 -6.37 -8.59 9.39
CA TYR A 562 -5.68 -8.94 8.13
C TYR A 562 -6.56 -8.59 6.94
N GLY A 563 -5.95 -7.97 5.93
CA GLY A 563 -6.55 -7.67 4.64
C GLY A 563 -5.60 -6.80 3.80
N ASN A 564 -5.55 -7.03 2.49
CA ASN A 564 -4.67 -6.26 1.61
C ASN A 564 -5.13 -4.78 1.50
N LEU A 565 -4.38 -3.86 2.10
CA LEU A 565 -4.78 -2.46 2.38
C LEU A 565 -5.55 -1.73 1.26
N PRO A 566 -5.16 -1.74 -0.04
CA PRO A 566 -5.91 -1.07 -1.10
C PRO A 566 -7.38 -1.50 -1.25
N TYR A 567 -7.73 -2.70 -0.77
CA TYR A 567 -9.05 -3.34 -0.86
C TYR A 567 -9.84 -3.26 0.46
N VAL A 568 -9.22 -2.77 1.55
CA VAL A 568 -9.85 -2.68 2.86
C VAL A 568 -10.76 -1.44 2.90
N ALA A 569 -12.02 -1.65 3.28
CA ALA A 569 -13.02 -0.60 3.36
C ALA A 569 -12.69 0.42 4.47
N PRO A 570 -12.96 1.72 4.29
CA PRO A 570 -12.51 2.76 5.21
C PRO A 570 -13.07 2.60 6.63
N GLU A 571 -14.30 2.07 6.80
CA GLU A 571 -14.86 1.77 8.11
C GLU A 571 -14.11 0.66 8.86
N VAL A 572 -13.52 -0.30 8.13
CA VAL A 572 -12.70 -1.39 8.71
C VAL A 572 -11.35 -0.85 9.17
N ILE A 573 -10.78 0.11 8.43
CA ILE A 573 -9.54 0.81 8.82
C ILE A 573 -9.80 1.65 10.08
N VAL A 574 -10.82 2.52 10.07
CA VAL A 574 -11.19 3.38 11.21
C VAL A 574 -11.60 2.55 12.45
N GLY A 575 -12.31 1.43 12.24
CA GLY A 575 -12.67 0.49 13.28
C GLY A 575 -11.55 -0.42 13.77
N ASN A 576 -10.32 -0.28 13.27
CA ASN A 576 -9.16 -1.12 13.60
C ASN A 576 -9.45 -2.63 13.44
N GLY A 577 -10.19 -3.00 12.39
CA GLY A 577 -10.70 -4.35 12.10
C GLY A 577 -12.00 -4.76 12.79
N ASN A 578 -12.48 -4.00 13.79
CA ASN A 578 -13.64 -4.37 14.61
C ASN A 578 -15.00 -3.91 14.02
N ILE A 579 -14.99 -2.83 13.21
CA ILE A 579 -16.19 -2.34 12.50
C ILE A 579 -16.14 -2.91 11.09
N THR A 580 -16.84 -4.01 10.86
CA THR A 580 -16.87 -4.70 9.55
C THR A 580 -18.23 -5.36 9.31
N SER A 581 -18.67 -5.41 8.06
CA SER A 581 -19.92 -6.07 7.66
C SER A 581 -19.81 -6.68 6.27
N ILE A 582 -20.88 -7.33 5.78
CA ILE A 582 -20.96 -7.78 4.38
C ILE A 582 -20.74 -6.63 3.38
N LYS A 583 -21.04 -5.38 3.75
CA LYS A 583 -20.81 -4.19 2.93
C LYS A 583 -19.32 -3.80 2.85
N SER A 584 -18.47 -4.28 3.76
CA SER A 584 -17.02 -4.09 3.69
C SER A 584 -16.41 -4.90 2.54
N ASP A 585 -16.85 -6.15 2.34
CA ASP A 585 -16.43 -6.96 1.18
C ASP A 585 -16.89 -6.33 -0.16
N ILE A 586 -17.99 -5.56 -0.16
CA ILE A 586 -18.49 -4.84 -1.35
C ILE A 586 -17.56 -3.69 -1.76
N TYR A 587 -16.89 -3.03 -0.80
CA TYR A 587 -15.85 -2.04 -1.12
C TYR A 587 -14.68 -2.72 -1.87
N SER A 588 -14.28 -3.91 -1.43
CA SER A 588 -13.27 -4.71 -2.11
C SER A 588 -13.70 -5.11 -3.52
N ILE A 589 -14.99 -5.43 -3.75
CA ILE A 589 -15.56 -5.58 -5.10
C ILE A 589 -15.41 -4.29 -5.93
N GLY A 590 -15.63 -3.11 -5.34
CA GLY A 590 -15.43 -1.82 -6.02
C GLY A 590 -13.99 -1.61 -6.50
N ILE A 591 -12.99 -2.00 -5.69
CA ILE A 591 -11.57 -1.92 -6.07
C ILE A 591 -11.23 -3.00 -7.12
N ILE A 592 -11.82 -4.21 -7.03
CA ILE A 592 -11.71 -5.26 -8.06
C ILE A 592 -12.32 -4.80 -9.39
N MET A 593 -13.43 -4.05 -9.37
CA MET A 593 -14.02 -3.44 -10.57
C MET A 593 -13.09 -2.40 -11.19
N TRP A 594 -12.36 -1.64 -10.37
CA TRP A 594 -11.36 -0.70 -10.86
C TRP A 594 -10.18 -1.40 -11.55
N GLU A 595 -9.60 -2.42 -10.91
CA GLU A 595 -8.51 -3.24 -11.49
C GLU A 595 -8.99 -3.95 -12.77
N LEU A 596 -10.25 -4.40 -12.84
CA LEU A 596 -10.87 -4.89 -14.07
C LEU A 596 -11.00 -3.84 -15.18
N ALA A 597 -11.08 -2.54 -14.87
CA ALA A 597 -11.13 -1.47 -15.85
C ALA A 597 -9.73 -1.07 -16.35
N SER A 598 -8.81 -0.73 -15.44
CA SER A 598 -7.43 -0.31 -15.72
C SER A 598 -6.52 -1.45 -16.17
N GLY A 599 -6.67 -2.62 -15.57
CA GLY A 599 -5.71 -3.72 -15.63
C GLY A 599 -4.53 -3.58 -14.65
N ASP A 600 -4.41 -2.44 -13.96
CA ASP A 600 -3.31 -2.07 -13.07
C ASP A 600 -3.63 -2.33 -11.59
N GLU A 601 -2.60 -2.35 -10.75
CA GLU A 601 -2.79 -2.45 -9.29
C GLU A 601 -3.33 -1.10 -8.75
N PRO A 602 -4.38 -1.09 -7.89
CA PRO A 602 -4.93 0.14 -7.32
C PRO A 602 -3.87 0.99 -6.63
N TYR A 603 -3.92 2.29 -6.91
CA TYR A 603 -2.98 3.32 -6.43
C TYR A 603 -1.53 3.19 -6.97
N SER A 604 -1.28 2.40 -8.02
CA SER A 604 0.05 2.30 -8.66
C SER A 604 0.55 3.60 -9.30
N ASP A 605 -0.33 4.60 -9.48
CA ASP A 605 0.01 5.97 -9.89
C ASP A 605 0.76 6.77 -8.82
N ARG A 606 0.90 6.22 -7.61
CA ARG A 606 1.43 6.90 -6.44
C ARG A 606 2.66 6.17 -5.92
N GLU A 607 3.70 6.94 -5.64
CA GLU A 607 4.89 6.47 -4.92
C GLU A 607 4.56 6.30 -3.42
N ILE A 608 3.70 5.33 -3.12
CA ILE A 608 3.32 4.92 -1.76
C ILE A 608 4.41 4.02 -1.22
N ASP A 609 5.43 4.66 -0.67
CA ASP A 609 6.45 4.04 0.17
C ASP A 609 6.10 4.05 1.67
N ASN A 610 4.95 4.62 2.04
CA ASN A 610 4.43 4.68 3.40
C ASN A 610 2.97 4.21 3.45
N GLU A 611 2.66 3.20 4.26
CA GLU A 611 1.33 2.60 4.36
C GLU A 611 0.31 3.50 5.08
N ASP A 612 0.77 4.28 6.06
CA ASP A 612 -0.06 5.25 6.81
C ASP A 612 -0.67 6.30 5.87
N GLU A 613 0.09 6.72 4.87
CA GLU A 613 -0.36 7.72 3.90
C GLU A 613 -1.49 7.24 2.98
N LEU A 614 -1.55 5.93 2.70
CA LEU A 614 -2.63 5.33 1.91
C LEU A 614 -3.87 5.13 2.78
N ILE A 615 -3.69 4.71 4.03
CA ILE A 615 -4.73 4.67 5.06
C ILE A 615 -5.46 6.03 5.12
N LEU A 616 -4.70 7.13 5.20
CA LEU A 616 -5.24 8.48 5.30
C LEU A 616 -5.92 8.97 4.01
N ASP A 617 -5.39 8.62 2.84
CA ASP A 617 -6.04 8.92 1.55
C ASP A 617 -7.39 8.19 1.44
N ILE A 618 -7.45 6.89 1.78
CA ILE A 618 -8.69 6.08 1.75
C ILE A 618 -9.76 6.66 2.69
N ILE A 619 -9.38 7.06 3.91
CA ILE A 619 -10.29 7.64 4.90
C ILE A 619 -10.81 9.01 4.47
N ASN A 620 -9.95 9.87 3.90
CA ASN A 620 -10.36 11.17 3.34
C ASN A 620 -11.03 11.06 1.96
N GLY A 621 -11.58 9.89 1.62
CA GLY A 621 -12.41 9.69 0.43
C GLY A 621 -11.67 9.56 -0.88
N VAL A 622 -10.34 9.50 -0.86
CA VAL A 622 -9.56 9.26 -2.07
C VAL A 622 -9.75 7.80 -2.50
N ARG A 623 -9.89 7.61 -3.82
CA ARG A 623 -9.99 6.32 -4.50
C ARG A 623 -8.91 6.24 -5.61
N PRO A 624 -8.77 5.11 -6.32
CA PRO A 624 -7.93 5.03 -7.52
C PRO A 624 -8.44 5.98 -8.64
N ASN A 625 -7.58 6.28 -9.63
CA ASN A 625 -7.84 7.29 -10.66
C ASN A 625 -8.82 6.82 -11.75
N ASP A 626 -9.67 7.71 -12.27
CA ASP A 626 -10.77 7.30 -13.16
C ASP A 626 -10.27 6.87 -14.54
N VAL A 627 -10.75 5.74 -15.05
CA VAL A 627 -10.16 5.05 -16.22
C VAL A 627 -10.87 5.46 -17.51
N ILE A 628 -10.13 6.07 -18.45
CA ILE A 628 -10.67 6.56 -19.73
C ILE A 628 -11.19 5.38 -20.57
N GLY A 629 -12.34 5.56 -21.21
CA GLY A 629 -13.02 4.54 -22.00
C GLY A 629 -13.88 3.56 -21.18
N THR A 630 -14.00 3.74 -19.87
CA THR A 630 -14.91 2.94 -19.02
C THR A 630 -16.38 3.24 -19.36
N PRO A 631 -17.23 2.21 -19.56
CA PRO A 631 -18.67 2.35 -19.70
C PRO A 631 -19.32 3.03 -18.49
N LYS A 632 -20.17 4.04 -18.72
CA LYS A 632 -20.82 4.83 -17.66
C LYS A 632 -21.57 3.94 -16.67
N CYS A 633 -22.36 2.97 -17.12
CA CYS A 633 -23.11 2.11 -16.20
C CYS A 633 -22.21 1.22 -15.32
N TYR A 634 -21.03 0.85 -15.80
CA TYR A 634 -20.01 0.14 -15.01
C TYR A 634 -19.38 1.08 -13.97
N TYR A 635 -19.03 2.30 -14.39
CA TYR A 635 -18.50 3.36 -13.54
C TYR A 635 -19.47 3.75 -12.42
N ASP A 636 -20.75 4.00 -12.76
CA ASP A 636 -21.81 4.35 -11.82
C ASP A 636 -22.01 3.26 -10.75
N LEU A 637 -21.81 1.98 -11.10
CA LEU A 637 -21.90 0.86 -10.17
C LEU A 637 -20.63 0.74 -9.30
N MET A 638 -19.45 0.91 -9.91
CA MET A 638 -18.16 0.91 -9.22
C MET A 638 -18.13 1.97 -8.11
N GLN A 639 -18.57 3.20 -8.40
CA GLN A 639 -18.58 4.26 -7.39
C GLN A 639 -19.56 3.99 -6.24
N LYS A 640 -20.72 3.37 -6.49
CA LYS A 640 -21.62 2.90 -5.41
C LYS A 640 -20.96 1.85 -4.51
N CYS A 641 -20.09 1.01 -5.05
CA CYS A 641 -19.34 0.05 -4.24
C CYS A 641 -18.26 0.73 -3.37
N LEU A 642 -17.67 1.82 -3.88
CA LEU A 642 -16.58 2.58 -3.24
C LEU A 642 -17.05 3.68 -2.27
N ASP A 643 -18.36 3.80 -2.03
CA ASP A 643 -18.92 4.76 -1.08
C ASP A 643 -18.34 4.55 0.33
N ALA A 644 -18.01 5.65 1.00
CA ALA A 644 -17.50 5.64 2.36
C ALA A 644 -18.54 5.16 3.39
N ASP A 645 -19.82 5.39 3.12
CA ASP A 645 -20.95 4.90 3.90
C ASP A 645 -21.29 3.45 3.48
N PRO A 646 -21.12 2.45 4.36
CA PRO A 646 -21.40 1.06 4.02
C PRO A 646 -22.86 0.80 3.64
N GLU A 647 -23.81 1.57 4.16
CA GLU A 647 -25.24 1.34 3.90
C GLU A 647 -25.64 1.81 2.49
N LYS A 648 -24.93 2.80 1.92
CA LYS A 648 -25.11 3.23 0.53
C LYS A 648 -24.57 2.24 -0.51
N ARG A 649 -23.68 1.33 -0.11
CA ARG A 649 -23.16 0.27 -0.99
C ARG A 649 -24.24 -0.76 -1.31
N PRO A 650 -24.32 -1.32 -2.53
CA PRO A 650 -25.27 -2.38 -2.84
C PRO A 650 -24.96 -3.67 -2.07
N THR A 651 -25.93 -4.57 -1.94
CA THR A 651 -25.70 -5.97 -1.56
C THR A 651 -25.20 -6.80 -2.74
N THR A 652 -24.68 -8.00 -2.47
CA THR A 652 -24.33 -8.98 -3.52
C THR A 652 -25.51 -9.37 -4.41
N LEU A 653 -26.75 -9.33 -3.91
CA LEU A 653 -27.94 -9.60 -4.72
C LEU A 653 -28.22 -8.47 -5.71
N GLU A 654 -28.24 -7.22 -5.23
CA GLU A 654 -28.46 -6.02 -6.06
C GLU A 654 -27.35 -5.85 -7.11
N LEU A 655 -26.10 -6.19 -6.76
CA LEU A 655 -24.99 -6.26 -7.72
C LEU A 655 -25.27 -7.27 -8.84
N LEU A 656 -25.72 -8.49 -8.51
CA LEU A 656 -26.00 -9.52 -9.52
C LEU A 656 -27.22 -9.21 -10.38
N GLU A 657 -28.16 -8.42 -9.87
CA GLU A 657 -29.30 -7.91 -10.64
C GLU A 657 -28.85 -6.81 -11.60
N GLU A 658 -28.11 -5.80 -11.14
CA GLU A 658 -27.60 -4.73 -11.99
C GLU A 658 -26.60 -5.24 -13.05
N LEU A 659 -25.71 -6.18 -12.70
CA LEU A 659 -24.77 -6.80 -13.66
C LEU A 659 -25.50 -7.55 -14.79
N LYS A 660 -26.66 -8.15 -14.54
CA LYS A 660 -27.48 -8.76 -15.62
C LYS A 660 -28.02 -7.70 -16.58
N THR A 661 -28.37 -6.51 -16.07
CA THR A 661 -28.87 -5.40 -16.93
C THR A 661 -27.82 -4.90 -17.92
N PHE A 662 -26.52 -5.06 -17.63
CA PHE A 662 -25.43 -4.60 -18.49
C PHE A 662 -25.42 -5.30 -19.86
N ILE A 663 -25.93 -6.53 -19.93
CA ILE A 663 -26.02 -7.32 -21.16
C ILE A 663 -27.45 -7.34 -21.72
N SER A 664 -28.49 -7.26 -20.87
CA SER A 664 -29.89 -7.33 -21.32
C SER A 664 -30.50 -5.99 -21.75
N ILE A 665 -30.08 -4.85 -21.19
CA ILE A 665 -30.57 -3.52 -21.58
C ILE A 665 -29.75 -3.01 -22.78
N PRO A 666 -30.35 -2.76 -23.97
CA PRO A 666 -29.62 -2.38 -25.17
C PRO A 666 -28.72 -1.15 -25.00
N LEU A 667 -29.19 -0.13 -24.27
CA LEU A 667 -28.42 1.10 -24.02
C LEU A 667 -27.18 0.86 -23.16
N LYS A 668 -27.24 -0.03 -22.16
CA LYS A 668 -26.07 -0.40 -21.34
C LYS A 668 -25.12 -1.28 -22.15
N LYS A 669 -25.64 -2.28 -22.85
CA LYS A 669 -24.91 -3.20 -23.73
C LYS A 669 -24.08 -2.46 -24.79
N HIS A 670 -24.65 -1.43 -25.41
CA HIS A 670 -23.98 -0.59 -26.41
C HIS A 670 -22.71 0.08 -25.86
N GLN A 671 -22.67 0.49 -24.58
CA GLN A 671 -21.47 1.07 -23.97
C GLN A 671 -20.31 0.06 -23.96
N PHE A 672 -20.57 -1.18 -23.56
CA PHE A 672 -19.56 -2.26 -23.57
C PHE A 672 -19.14 -2.63 -25.00
N GLU A 673 -20.05 -2.58 -25.97
CA GLU A 673 -19.74 -2.81 -27.39
C GLU A 673 -18.86 -1.70 -27.99
N ALA A 674 -19.16 -0.44 -27.70
CA ALA A 674 -18.34 0.71 -28.10
C ALA A 674 -16.95 0.69 -27.45
N ALA A 675 -16.85 0.37 -26.15
CA ALA A 675 -15.57 0.22 -25.47
C ALA A 675 -14.74 -0.95 -26.04
N ASN A 676 -15.38 -2.08 -26.37
CA ASN A 676 -14.73 -3.19 -27.07
C ASN A 676 -14.26 -2.81 -28.48
N PHE A 677 -14.98 -1.95 -29.20
CA PHE A 677 -14.58 -1.48 -30.53
C PHE A 677 -13.29 -0.64 -30.45
N LYS A 678 -13.25 0.38 -29.56
CA LYS A 678 -12.04 1.19 -29.33
C LYS A 678 -10.82 0.33 -28.97
N ARG A 679 -11.00 -0.71 -28.13
CA ARG A 679 -9.95 -1.65 -27.72
C ARG A 679 -9.35 -2.47 -28.87
N ARG A 680 -10.07 -2.71 -29.99
CA ARG A 680 -9.57 -3.55 -31.11
C ARG A 680 -8.31 -3.00 -31.78
N SER A 681 -8.03 -1.71 -31.64
CA SER A 681 -6.85 -1.04 -32.20
C SER A 681 -5.64 -1.01 -31.26
N GLN A 682 -5.74 -1.54 -30.03
CA GLN A 682 -4.68 -1.52 -29.03
C GLN A 682 -3.89 -2.85 -29.01
N PRO A 683 -2.56 -2.83 -28.84
CA PRO A 683 -1.76 -4.04 -28.69
C PRO A 683 -2.00 -4.71 -27.32
N LEU A 684 -1.65 -6.00 -27.21
CA LEU A 684 -1.65 -6.71 -25.93
C LEU A 684 -0.63 -6.06 -24.98
N GLY A 685 -0.98 -5.95 -23.70
CA GLY A 685 -0.20 -5.23 -22.69
C GLY A 685 -0.48 -3.71 -22.63
N ALA A 686 -1.21 -3.13 -23.58
CA ALA A 686 -1.56 -1.71 -23.52
C ALA A 686 -2.54 -1.41 -22.36
N ARG A 687 -2.25 -0.34 -21.61
CA ARG A 687 -3.13 0.20 -20.57
C ARG A 687 -4.00 1.34 -21.09
N PRO A 688 -5.22 1.54 -20.57
CA PRO A 688 -5.95 2.78 -20.74
C PRO A 688 -5.28 3.92 -19.96
N ASN A 689 -5.35 5.14 -20.48
CA ASN A 689 -4.93 6.31 -19.73
C ASN A 689 -5.89 6.57 -18.54
N GLN A 690 -5.35 7.14 -17.46
CA GLN A 690 -6.08 7.39 -16.21
C GLN A 690 -6.23 8.90 -15.97
N LEU A 691 -7.32 9.35 -15.35
CA LEU A 691 -7.54 10.76 -15.00
C LEU A 691 -7.09 11.04 -13.56
N SER A 692 -6.15 11.97 -13.42
CA SER A 692 -5.66 12.46 -12.13
C SER A 692 -6.77 13.09 -11.28
N LYS A 693 -6.45 13.52 -10.05
CA LYS A 693 -7.36 14.32 -9.22
C LYS A 693 -7.81 15.62 -9.91
N ASP A 694 -6.97 16.17 -10.78
CA ASP A 694 -7.17 17.46 -11.47
C ASP A 694 -7.72 17.30 -12.90
N ASN A 695 -8.29 16.13 -13.24
CA ASN A 695 -8.76 15.76 -14.58
C ASN A 695 -7.67 15.82 -15.69
N VAL A 696 -6.40 15.70 -15.32
CA VAL A 696 -5.28 15.61 -16.29
C VAL A 696 -5.07 14.15 -16.68
N GLU A 697 -4.85 13.90 -17.97
CA GLU A 697 -4.57 12.57 -18.52
C GLU A 697 -3.17 12.08 -18.12
N ILE A 698 -3.12 10.98 -17.39
CA ILE A 698 -1.90 10.24 -17.04
C ILE A 698 -1.71 9.13 -18.07
N PHE A 699 -0.62 9.20 -18.82
CA PHE A 699 -0.13 8.09 -19.64
C PHE A 699 0.50 7.05 -18.73
N VAL A 700 -0.06 5.84 -18.72
CA VAL A 700 0.56 4.69 -18.05
C VAL A 700 1.55 4.06 -19.03
N GLU A 701 2.85 4.19 -18.77
CA GLU A 701 3.87 3.51 -19.58
C GLU A 701 3.64 1.99 -19.57
N SER A 702 3.83 1.35 -20.72
CA SER A 702 3.66 -0.10 -20.85
C SER A 702 4.82 -0.84 -20.18
N ILE A 703 4.73 -1.02 -18.86
CA ILE A 703 5.66 -1.82 -18.04
C ILE A 703 5.86 -3.16 -18.73
N SER A 704 7.12 -3.57 -18.95
CA SER A 704 7.36 -4.83 -19.63
C SER A 704 6.80 -5.98 -18.78
N VAL A 705 6.13 -6.92 -19.43
CA VAL A 705 5.51 -8.09 -18.74
C VAL A 705 6.54 -8.84 -17.88
N ILE A 706 7.82 -8.80 -18.26
CA ILE A 706 8.95 -9.42 -17.54
C ILE A 706 9.37 -8.63 -16.30
N GLU A 707 9.16 -7.31 -16.25
CA GLU A 707 9.40 -6.49 -15.06
C GLU A 707 8.23 -6.54 -14.08
N ALA A 708 6.98 -6.61 -14.58
CA ALA A 708 5.80 -6.84 -13.74
C ALA A 708 5.88 -8.15 -12.94
N TYR A 709 6.51 -9.21 -13.50
CA TYR A 709 6.80 -10.45 -12.76
C TYR A 709 8.00 -10.34 -11.78
N LYS A 710 8.82 -9.28 -11.86
CA LYS A 710 9.95 -9.04 -10.94
C LYS A 710 9.60 -8.11 -9.79
N THR A 711 8.59 -7.25 -9.94
CA THR A 711 7.95 -6.54 -8.83
C THR A 711 7.26 -7.56 -7.92
N CYS A 712 8.03 -8.01 -6.92
CA CYS A 712 7.69 -9.13 -6.05
C CYS A 712 6.33 -8.96 -5.34
N PHE A 713 5.60 -10.07 -5.20
CA PHE A 713 4.29 -10.15 -4.51
C PHE A 713 4.29 -9.40 -3.16
N ARG A 714 3.57 -8.27 -3.10
CA ARG A 714 3.22 -7.61 -1.84
C ARG A 714 2.00 -8.31 -1.22
N PHE A 715 2.23 -9.44 -0.53
CA PHE A 715 1.23 -10.03 0.39
C PHE A 715 1.14 -9.18 1.67
N THR A 716 0.61 -7.96 1.56
CA THR A 716 0.45 -6.98 2.65
C THR A 716 -0.70 -7.30 3.61
N ASN A 717 -0.90 -8.58 3.93
CA ASN A 717 -1.62 -8.99 5.13
C ASN A 717 -0.75 -8.68 6.34
N LYS A 718 -0.88 -7.45 6.84
CA LYS A 718 -0.29 -6.95 8.08
C LYS A 718 -1.40 -6.73 9.12
N PRO A 719 -1.08 -6.79 10.42
CA PRO A 719 -1.97 -6.25 11.44
C PRO A 719 -2.21 -4.76 11.19
N LEU A 720 -3.44 -4.43 10.80
CA LEU A 720 -4.02 -3.09 11.00
C LEU A 720 -4.18 -2.87 12.50
N GLN A 721 -3.07 -2.57 13.18
CA GLN A 721 -3.04 -2.02 14.53
C GLN A 721 -2.64 -0.55 14.43
N LEU A 722 -3.65 0.32 14.42
CA LEU A 722 -3.51 1.76 14.44
C LEU A 722 -3.57 2.23 15.89
N ASP A 723 -2.45 2.74 16.40
CA ASP A 723 -2.32 3.22 17.79
C ASP A 723 -2.92 4.64 18.00
N PHE A 724 -3.76 5.12 17.08
CA PHE A 724 -4.32 6.48 17.05
C PHE A 724 -5.77 6.52 16.52
N ILE A 725 -6.52 7.55 16.92
CA ILE A 725 -7.92 7.72 16.54
C ILE A 725 -8.01 8.32 15.13
N LEU A 726 -8.79 7.68 14.26
CA LEU A 726 -9.02 8.13 12.89
C LEU A 726 -10.35 8.89 12.77
N SER A 727 -10.41 9.84 11.83
CA SER A 727 -11.64 10.59 11.51
C SER A 727 -12.65 9.72 10.75
N GLU A 728 -13.92 10.14 10.78
CA GLU A 728 -14.98 9.45 10.04
C GLU A 728 -14.66 9.34 8.52
N PRO A 729 -14.95 8.19 7.88
CA PRO A 729 -14.82 8.01 6.44
C PRO A 729 -15.57 9.07 5.63
N LYS A 730 -14.88 9.68 4.67
CA LYS A 730 -15.45 10.64 3.71
C LYS A 730 -15.53 10.02 2.32
N ASN A 731 -16.43 10.53 1.49
CA ASN A 731 -16.38 10.31 0.04
C ASN A 731 -15.47 11.34 -0.62
N ALA A 732 -15.03 11.04 -1.86
CA ALA A 732 -14.41 12.04 -2.71
C ALA A 732 -15.36 13.24 -2.90
N SER A 733 -14.82 14.46 -2.93
CA SER A 733 -15.53 15.60 -3.49
C SER A 733 -15.91 15.31 -4.95
N GLU A 734 -17.15 15.63 -5.35
CA GLU A 734 -17.65 15.34 -6.70
C GLU A 734 -16.72 15.85 -7.79
N LYS A 735 -16.09 14.93 -8.54
CA LYS A 735 -15.35 15.27 -9.76
C LYS A 735 -16.34 15.63 -10.86
N SER A 736 -16.08 16.72 -11.57
CA SER A 736 -16.77 17.07 -12.82
C SER A 736 -16.29 16.17 -13.95
N LEU A 737 -16.92 14.99 -14.07
CA LEU A 737 -16.63 13.97 -15.08
C LEU A 737 -17.52 14.13 -16.32
N TYR A 738 -16.97 13.78 -17.48
CA TYR A 738 -17.67 13.86 -18.77
C TYR A 738 -17.75 12.49 -19.45
N PHE A 739 -18.91 12.22 -20.07
CA PHE A 739 -19.17 11.03 -20.85
C PHE A 739 -19.61 11.42 -22.26
N ASN A 740 -19.12 10.71 -23.27
CA ASN A 740 -19.46 10.94 -24.67
C ASN A 740 -20.84 10.36 -25.04
N ASP A 741 -21.28 10.59 -26.29
CA ASP A 741 -22.57 10.08 -26.83
C ASP A 741 -22.71 8.54 -26.80
N GLN A 742 -21.59 7.81 -26.69
CA GLN A 742 -21.56 6.35 -26.54
C GLN A 742 -21.68 5.90 -25.08
N GLY A 743 -21.74 6.83 -24.12
CA GLY A 743 -21.74 6.55 -22.68
C GLY A 743 -20.39 6.09 -22.15
N LEU A 744 -19.27 6.55 -22.74
CA LEU A 744 -17.91 6.23 -22.29
C LEU A 744 -17.25 7.45 -21.63
N LEU A 745 -16.49 7.23 -20.55
CA LEU A 745 -15.72 8.28 -19.89
C LEU A 745 -14.62 8.80 -20.83
N GLU A 746 -14.56 10.12 -21.05
CA GLU A 746 -13.57 10.76 -21.93
C GLU A 746 -13.00 12.04 -21.32
N CYS A 747 -11.73 12.33 -21.62
CA CYS A 747 -11.06 13.56 -21.20
C CYS A 747 -11.50 14.74 -22.05
N GLN A 748 -12.15 15.75 -21.44
CA GLN A 748 -12.31 17.05 -22.09
C GLN A 748 -10.98 17.82 -22.06
N LEU A 749 -10.18 17.66 -23.12
CA LEU A 749 -9.11 18.61 -23.40
C LEU A 749 -9.73 19.99 -23.60
N LYS A 750 -9.58 20.88 -22.61
CA LYS A 750 -9.67 22.32 -22.84
C LYS A 750 -8.61 22.68 -23.87
N ARG A 751 -9.03 22.91 -25.12
CA ARG A 751 -8.21 23.66 -26.07
C ARG A 751 -8.02 25.06 -25.49
N ILE A 752 -6.87 25.25 -24.87
CA ILE A 752 -6.22 26.55 -24.88
C ILE A 752 -5.61 26.64 -26.28
N ASP A 753 -6.38 27.19 -27.22
CA ASP A 753 -5.84 27.54 -28.54
C ASP A 753 -4.74 28.61 -28.31
N LEU A 754 -3.54 28.32 -28.81
CA LEU A 754 -2.30 29.10 -28.63
C LEU A 754 -2.19 30.28 -29.60
#